data_AF-A0A7W7VVX1-F1
#
_entry.id   AF-A0A7W7VVX1-F1
#
_cell.length_a   1.000
_cell.length_b   1.000
_cell.length_c   1.000
_cell.angle_alpha   90.00
_cell.angle_beta   90.00
_cell.angle_gamma   90.00
#
_symmetry.space_group_name_H-M   'P 1'
#
loop_
_entity.id
_entity.type
_entity.pdbx_description
1 polymer ?
#
loop_
_entity_poly.entity_id
_entity_poly.type
_entity_poly.pdbx_seq_one_letter_code
_entity_poly.pdbx_strand_id
1 'polypeptide(L)'
;MSAIDRRRFIQLAGGTAALSALSTSIARAADIPAHRRTGSLQDVEHVVVLMQENRSFDHYFGTLRGVRGFGDPRPVTLPSGKPVWYQWDGSKEVLPFRPTADRLGLQFLQDLAHDWNSSHQARNQGRYDQWVPAKTATTMAYLTRADIPFHYALADAFTICDAYHCSLIGPTDPNRYYMWSGYVGNDGRGGGPVITNAEAGYSWTTYPERLEQAGVSWRIYQDVGNGLDANGGWGWIEDAYRGNYGDNSLLYFNQYRTAKPGEPLYDKARTGTNAQGGDGLFDHLRADVTGGKLPQVSWIVAPEAFTEHPNWPANYGAWYVSQVLDALTADPEVWSRTALFITYDENDGFFDHVVPPYPPAGQAQGQSTVDTTGELFTPAAGDTSAAGPYGLGQRVPMLVVSPWSKGGSVCSQTFDHTSIIQFIERRFGVHEPNISPWRRAVCGDLTSAFDFRHPDALVPGLPDTSGYLPPDDNRHPDYKPVPPADPQLPKQERGLRPARALPYNLSADGQVGGDGRLRIDFASHGNAGAHFLVTSGTRADGPWSYTVEAGRELSAHWSLPTDGQDGYDFTVHGPNGFQRRLTGHLGGPSVTVTAGQDGSSGRLRLTMTNDGNSTVRLSVTDCYGKEQPAQYRLRPGARAVHQAHTDQSHGWYDLDITADQDPAFRRRLAGHLETGAPSTSDPAIATD
;
A
#
# COMPACT_ATOMS: atom_id res chain seq x y z
N MET A 1 37.37 -3.35 -37.61
CA MET A 1 37.52 -4.80 -37.33
C MET A 1 37.35 -4.99 -35.84
N SER A 2 36.47 -5.93 -35.50
CA SER A 2 35.85 -6.18 -34.22
C SER A 2 36.82 -6.68 -33.14
N ALA A 3 36.82 -6.01 -32.00
CA ALA A 3 37.17 -6.58 -30.71
C ALA A 3 36.15 -6.06 -29.67
N ILE A 4 34.86 -6.26 -29.95
CA ILE A 4 33.84 -6.20 -28.91
C ILE A 4 33.86 -7.57 -28.23
N ASP A 5 34.08 -7.51 -26.93
CA ASP A 5 34.79 -8.48 -26.12
C ASP A 5 34.01 -9.79 -25.89
N ARG A 6 34.70 -10.92 -26.07
CA ARG A 6 34.22 -12.27 -25.75
C ARG A 6 33.78 -12.38 -24.27
N ARG A 7 34.20 -11.46 -23.39
CA ARG A 7 33.70 -11.37 -22.00
C ARG A 7 32.22 -11.00 -21.88
N ARG A 8 31.68 -10.16 -22.76
CA ARG A 8 30.25 -9.78 -22.74
C ARG A 8 29.37 -10.90 -23.29
N PHE A 9 29.91 -11.72 -24.21
CA PHE A 9 29.24 -12.92 -24.72
C PHE A 9 29.19 -14.08 -23.72
N ILE A 10 30.20 -14.23 -22.84
CA ILE A 10 30.19 -15.28 -21.79
C ILE A 10 29.20 -14.96 -20.66
N GLN A 11 28.86 -13.68 -20.43
CA GLN A 11 27.71 -13.31 -19.59
C GLN A 11 26.36 -13.73 -20.19
N LEU A 12 26.30 -13.97 -21.51
CA LEU A 12 25.08 -14.29 -22.27
C LEU A 12 24.96 -15.77 -22.69
N ALA A 13 26.02 -16.57 -22.59
CA ALA A 13 26.01 -18.00 -22.95
C ALA A 13 25.36 -18.91 -21.89
N GLY A 14 24.96 -18.35 -20.74
CA GLY A 14 24.51 -19.08 -19.56
C GLY A 14 22.99 -19.16 -19.42
N GLY A 15 22.24 -19.41 -20.49
CA GLY A 15 20.77 -19.49 -20.44
C GLY A 15 20.27 -20.29 -19.24
N THR A 16 20.74 -21.52 -19.03
CA THR A 16 20.35 -22.33 -17.86
C THR A 16 21.00 -21.88 -16.53
N ALA A 17 22.19 -21.28 -16.56
CA ALA A 17 22.95 -20.89 -15.37
C ALA A 17 22.46 -19.58 -14.74
N ALA A 18 22.16 -18.56 -15.54
CA ALA A 18 21.60 -17.28 -15.08
C ALA A 18 20.16 -17.44 -14.53
N LEU A 19 19.41 -18.43 -15.03
CA LEU A 19 18.02 -18.69 -14.62
C LEU A 19 17.93 -19.40 -13.28
N SER A 20 18.86 -20.33 -13.01
CA SER A 20 19.06 -20.83 -11.65
C SER A 20 19.42 -19.70 -10.69
N ALA A 21 20.12 -18.65 -11.14
CA ALA A 21 20.59 -17.57 -10.28
C ALA A 21 19.47 -16.70 -9.69
N LEU A 22 18.35 -16.45 -10.40
CA LEU A 22 17.22 -15.65 -9.89
C LEU A 22 16.46 -16.33 -8.74
N SER A 23 16.07 -17.59 -8.91
CA SER A 23 15.48 -18.38 -7.82
C SER A 23 16.51 -18.63 -6.72
N THR A 24 17.79 -18.75 -7.07
CA THR A 24 18.89 -18.88 -6.10
C THR A 24 19.13 -17.59 -5.31
N SER A 25 18.86 -16.39 -5.84
CA SER A 25 19.09 -15.14 -5.08
C SER A 25 18.05 -14.99 -3.96
N ILE A 26 16.78 -15.27 -4.24
CA ILE A 26 15.72 -15.34 -3.22
C ILE A 26 16.00 -16.47 -2.23
N ALA A 27 16.34 -17.67 -2.71
CA ALA A 27 16.67 -18.80 -1.82
C ALA A 27 17.85 -18.49 -0.90
N ARG A 28 18.94 -17.92 -1.44
CA ARG A 28 20.11 -17.51 -0.66
C ARG A 28 19.76 -16.45 0.38
N ALA A 29 18.95 -15.46 0.01
CA ALA A 29 18.48 -14.44 0.94
C ALA A 29 17.63 -15.05 2.08
N ALA A 30 16.79 -16.04 1.78
CA ALA A 30 15.95 -16.74 2.75
C ALA A 30 16.74 -17.71 3.65
N ASP A 31 17.79 -18.34 3.12
CA ASP A 31 18.61 -19.33 3.82
C ASP A 31 19.51 -18.72 4.90
N ILE A 32 19.92 -17.45 4.74
CA ILE A 32 20.75 -16.78 5.72
C ILE A 32 19.90 -16.44 6.97
N PRO A 33 20.34 -16.87 8.17
CA PRO A 33 19.61 -16.60 9.40
C PRO A 33 19.71 -15.12 9.80
N ALA A 34 18.72 -14.66 10.56
CA ALA A 34 18.74 -13.30 11.06
C ALA A 34 19.76 -13.15 12.19
N HIS A 35 20.50 -12.04 12.19
CA HIS A 35 21.26 -11.64 13.35
C HIS A 35 20.29 -11.35 14.51
N ARG A 36 20.57 -11.92 15.68
CA ARG A 36 19.65 -11.84 16.82
C ARG A 36 20.41 -11.57 18.11
N ARG A 37 20.77 -10.31 18.33
CA ARG A 37 21.44 -9.87 19.56
C ARG A 37 20.43 -9.47 20.63
N THR A 38 19.35 -8.81 20.25
CA THR A 38 18.31 -8.29 21.15
C THR A 38 16.92 -8.85 20.87
N GLY A 39 16.70 -9.40 19.68
CA GLY A 39 15.37 -9.85 19.23
C GLY A 39 14.41 -8.68 18.99
N SER A 40 14.95 -7.52 18.60
CA SER A 40 14.19 -6.29 18.35
C SER A 40 14.72 -5.57 17.12
N LEU A 41 14.05 -4.47 16.73
CA LEU A 41 14.48 -3.57 15.65
C LEU A 41 15.96 -3.16 15.75
N GLN A 42 16.53 -3.10 16.96
CA GLN A 42 17.93 -2.72 17.20
C GLN A 42 18.96 -3.71 16.62
N ASP A 43 18.52 -4.86 16.12
CA ASP A 43 19.37 -5.84 15.44
C ASP A 43 19.56 -5.55 13.94
N VAL A 44 18.74 -4.68 13.35
CA VAL A 44 18.95 -4.14 11.99
C VAL A 44 20.16 -3.23 12.02
N GLU A 45 21.15 -3.38 11.16
CA GLU A 45 22.26 -2.41 11.01
C GLU A 45 22.14 -1.60 9.72
N HIS A 46 21.53 -2.18 8.69
CA HIS A 46 21.39 -1.57 7.37
C HIS A 46 19.94 -1.57 6.91
N VAL A 47 19.45 -0.41 6.48
CA VAL A 47 18.16 -0.24 5.80
C VAL A 47 18.44 0.11 4.35
N VAL A 48 17.98 -0.73 3.42
CA VAL A 48 18.16 -0.54 1.98
C VAL A 48 16.80 -0.33 1.35
N VAL A 49 16.65 0.70 0.53
CA VAL A 49 15.39 1.05 -0.15
C VAL A 49 15.60 1.00 -1.65
N LEU A 50 14.81 0.20 -2.35
CA LEU A 50 14.69 0.18 -3.80
C LEU A 50 13.25 0.57 -4.17
N MET A 51 13.10 1.75 -4.76
CA MET A 51 11.82 2.23 -5.27
C MET A 51 11.80 2.10 -6.80
N GLN A 52 10.86 1.30 -7.29
CA GLN A 52 10.57 1.03 -8.70
C GLN A 52 9.43 1.96 -9.19
N GLU A 53 9.12 1.88 -10.48
CA GLU A 53 8.11 2.61 -11.25
C GLU A 53 7.08 1.62 -11.84
N ASN A 54 6.01 2.14 -12.43
CA ASN A 54 4.85 2.43 -11.61
C ASN A 54 3.80 1.31 -11.66
N ARG A 55 3.39 0.79 -10.51
CA ARG A 55 2.53 -0.40 -10.42
C ARG A 55 1.56 -0.33 -9.24
N SER A 56 0.27 -0.48 -9.53
CA SER A 56 -0.72 -0.65 -8.47
C SER A 56 -0.59 -2.02 -7.80
N PHE A 57 -1.03 -2.12 -6.54
CA PHE A 57 -1.03 -3.39 -5.82
C PHE A 57 -1.90 -4.44 -6.52
N ASP A 58 -3.15 -4.11 -6.87
CA ASP A 58 -4.03 -5.06 -7.55
C ASP A 58 -3.52 -5.48 -8.93
N HIS A 59 -2.82 -4.59 -9.65
CA HIS A 59 -2.23 -4.92 -10.94
C HIS A 59 -1.18 -6.03 -10.83
N TYR A 60 -0.34 -6.04 -9.79
CA TYR A 60 0.62 -7.12 -9.58
C TYR A 60 0.07 -8.27 -8.75
N PHE A 61 -0.52 -7.98 -7.60
CA PHE A 61 -0.79 -8.96 -6.54
C PHE A 61 -2.28 -9.15 -6.27
N GLY A 62 -3.18 -8.55 -7.05
CA GLY A 62 -4.63 -8.68 -6.86
C GLY A 62 -5.13 -10.13 -6.93
N THR A 63 -4.38 -11.04 -7.59
CA THR A 63 -4.70 -12.48 -7.64
C THR A 63 -3.91 -13.33 -6.63
N LEU A 64 -2.94 -12.77 -5.91
CA LEU A 64 -2.11 -13.51 -4.96
C LEU A 64 -2.95 -14.06 -3.80
N ARG A 65 -2.71 -15.31 -3.36
CA ARG A 65 -3.50 -15.89 -2.25
C ARG A 65 -3.35 -15.09 -0.95
N GLY A 66 -4.48 -14.90 -0.26
CA GLY A 66 -4.53 -14.37 1.11
C GLY A 66 -4.10 -12.91 1.27
N VAL A 67 -3.99 -12.13 0.20
CA VAL A 67 -3.92 -10.66 0.29
C VAL A 67 -5.32 -10.07 0.09
N ARG A 68 -5.52 -8.82 0.51
CA ARG A 68 -6.70 -8.06 0.14
C ARG A 68 -6.62 -7.65 -1.33
N GLY A 69 -7.09 -8.53 -2.22
CA GLY A 69 -7.06 -8.38 -3.68
C GLY A 69 -8.46 -8.51 -4.30
N PHE A 70 -8.57 -9.13 -5.48
CA PHE A 70 -9.84 -9.27 -6.20
C PHE A 70 -10.89 -10.15 -5.50
N GLY A 71 -10.48 -10.93 -4.51
CA GLY A 71 -11.35 -11.71 -3.65
C GLY A 71 -11.73 -11.01 -2.34
N ASP A 72 -11.43 -9.71 -2.16
CA ASP A 72 -11.85 -8.96 -0.97
C ASP A 72 -13.37 -9.19 -0.72
N PRO A 73 -13.77 -9.77 0.41
CA PRO A 73 -15.18 -10.07 0.67
C PRO A 73 -16.00 -8.83 1.03
N ARG A 74 -15.35 -7.68 1.26
CA ARG A 74 -15.95 -6.43 1.76
C ARG A 74 -15.46 -5.19 0.98
N PRO A 75 -15.53 -5.20 -0.36
CA PRO A 75 -15.14 -4.04 -1.16
C PRO A 75 -16.11 -2.88 -0.93
N VAL A 76 -15.70 -1.67 -1.29
CA VAL A 76 -16.60 -0.52 -1.35
C VAL A 76 -17.68 -0.77 -2.42
N THR A 77 -18.91 -0.40 -2.10
CA THR A 77 -20.03 -0.38 -3.05
C THR A 77 -20.10 1.00 -3.70
N LEU A 78 -20.12 1.03 -5.04
CA LEU A 78 -20.25 2.24 -5.84
C LEU A 78 -21.68 2.79 -5.78
N PRO A 79 -21.92 4.05 -6.18
CA PRO A 79 -23.26 4.60 -6.33
C PRO A 79 -24.20 3.78 -7.24
N SER A 80 -23.64 2.96 -8.15
CA SER A 80 -24.40 2.03 -8.98
C SER A 80 -24.99 0.83 -8.21
N GLY A 81 -24.64 0.66 -6.93
CA GLY A 81 -25.00 -0.50 -6.11
C GLY A 81 -24.11 -1.72 -6.34
N LYS A 82 -23.13 -1.65 -7.26
CA LYS A 82 -22.17 -2.72 -7.53
C LYS A 82 -20.86 -2.53 -6.77
N PRO A 83 -20.07 -3.60 -6.56
CA PRO A 83 -18.72 -3.48 -6.03
C PRO A 83 -17.83 -2.56 -6.88
N VAL A 84 -16.80 -1.99 -6.26
CA VAL A 84 -15.83 -1.06 -6.87
C VAL A 84 -15.17 -1.54 -8.16
N TRP A 85 -15.11 -2.86 -8.42
CA TRP A 85 -14.55 -3.41 -9.65
C TRP A 85 -15.38 -3.13 -10.92
N TYR A 86 -16.65 -2.74 -10.78
CA TYR A 86 -17.57 -2.52 -11.91
C TYR A 86 -17.49 -1.05 -12.38
N GLN A 87 -16.44 -0.70 -13.13
CA GLN A 87 -16.20 0.65 -13.63
C GLN A 87 -16.91 0.88 -14.97
N TRP A 88 -17.43 2.09 -15.22
CA TRP A 88 -18.22 2.40 -16.43
C TRP A 88 -17.39 3.14 -17.48
N ASP A 89 -17.42 2.69 -18.75
CA ASP A 89 -16.68 3.32 -19.85
C ASP A 89 -17.48 4.36 -20.66
N GLY A 90 -18.75 4.60 -20.28
CA GLY A 90 -19.71 5.40 -21.07
C GLY A 90 -20.76 4.56 -21.80
N SER A 91 -20.49 3.27 -22.02
CA SER A 91 -21.33 2.35 -22.79
C SER A 91 -21.57 0.99 -22.12
N LYS A 92 -20.59 0.46 -21.38
CA LYS A 92 -20.65 -0.81 -20.65
C LYS A 92 -19.73 -0.80 -19.43
N GLU A 93 -19.86 -1.85 -18.63
CA GLU A 93 -18.96 -2.09 -17.50
C GLU A 93 -17.65 -2.72 -17.97
N VAL A 94 -16.57 -2.26 -17.37
CA VAL A 94 -15.22 -2.80 -17.48
C VAL A 94 -14.80 -3.28 -16.10
N LEU A 95 -14.50 -4.57 -16.00
CA LEU A 95 -13.99 -5.21 -14.80
C LEU A 95 -12.48 -5.41 -14.94
N PRO A 96 -11.75 -5.66 -13.84
CA PRO A 96 -10.36 -6.07 -13.91
C PRO A 96 -10.19 -7.28 -14.83
N PHE A 97 -9.20 -7.25 -15.72
CA PHE A 97 -8.96 -8.32 -16.69
C PHE A 97 -7.47 -8.61 -16.87
N ARG A 98 -7.12 -9.87 -17.09
CA ARG A 98 -5.76 -10.25 -17.52
C ARG A 98 -5.69 -10.11 -19.04
N PRO A 99 -4.77 -9.29 -19.60
CA PRO A 99 -4.53 -9.24 -21.04
C PRO A 99 -4.20 -10.62 -21.62
N THR A 100 -4.58 -10.84 -22.89
CA THR A 100 -4.43 -12.15 -23.56
C THR A 100 -3.05 -12.38 -24.19
N ALA A 101 -2.15 -11.40 -24.14
CA ALA A 101 -0.83 -11.55 -24.75
C ALA A 101 -0.03 -12.69 -24.11
N ASP A 102 0.71 -13.40 -24.96
CA ASP A 102 1.69 -14.37 -24.52
C ASP A 102 2.85 -13.67 -23.80
N ARG A 103 3.35 -14.32 -22.74
CA ARG A 103 4.47 -13.82 -21.92
C ARG A 103 4.26 -12.37 -21.49
N LEU A 104 3.14 -12.08 -20.84
CA LEU A 104 2.71 -10.71 -20.53
C LEU A 104 3.74 -9.91 -19.71
N GLY A 105 4.50 -10.55 -18.82
CA GLY A 105 5.58 -9.89 -18.07
C GLY A 105 6.75 -9.36 -18.92
N LEU A 106 6.83 -9.77 -20.20
CA LEU A 106 7.79 -9.29 -21.19
C LEU A 106 7.25 -8.16 -22.09
N GLN A 107 5.98 -7.78 -21.91
CA GLN A 107 5.35 -6.76 -22.74
C GLN A 107 5.68 -5.36 -22.18
N PHE A 108 5.88 -4.41 -23.08
CA PHE A 108 6.05 -3.00 -22.79
C PHE A 108 4.63 -2.41 -22.71
N LEU A 109 3.98 -2.48 -21.55
CA LEU A 109 2.61 -2.01 -21.39
C LEU A 109 2.54 -0.50 -21.65
N GLN A 110 1.47 -0.03 -22.28
CA GLN A 110 1.30 1.42 -22.46
C GLN A 110 1.32 2.15 -21.11
N ASP A 111 1.94 3.32 -21.13
CA ASP A 111 1.88 4.34 -20.08
C ASP A 111 0.45 4.90 -19.97
N LEU A 112 -0.03 5.11 -18.74
CA LEU A 112 -1.38 5.60 -18.44
C LEU A 112 -1.35 7.00 -17.86
N ALA A 113 -2.51 7.65 -17.80
CA ALA A 113 -2.59 8.95 -17.17
C ALA A 113 -2.44 8.79 -15.64
N HIS A 114 -1.35 9.29 -15.07
CA HIS A 114 -1.08 9.35 -13.61
C HIS A 114 -0.84 10.77 -13.08
N ASP A 115 -1.10 11.81 -13.86
CA ASP A 115 -1.02 13.18 -13.36
C ASP A 115 -2.03 13.47 -12.22
N TRP A 116 -1.81 14.57 -11.50
CA TRP A 116 -2.66 15.00 -10.39
C TRP A 116 -4.16 15.06 -10.76
N ASN A 117 -4.50 15.66 -11.91
CA ASN A 117 -5.89 15.90 -12.28
C ASN A 117 -6.61 14.60 -12.69
N SER A 118 -5.98 13.77 -13.53
CA SER A 118 -6.58 12.49 -13.91
C SER A 118 -6.70 11.53 -12.72
N SER A 119 -5.74 11.55 -11.80
CA SER A 119 -5.79 10.75 -10.58
C SER A 119 -6.87 11.22 -9.60
N HIS A 120 -7.05 12.54 -9.43
CA HIS A 120 -8.17 13.10 -8.67
C HIS A 120 -9.53 12.86 -9.33
N GLN A 121 -9.58 12.87 -10.67
CA GLN A 121 -10.79 12.51 -11.42
C GLN A 121 -11.16 11.05 -11.15
N ALA A 122 -10.22 10.10 -11.25
CA ALA A 122 -10.46 8.68 -10.95
C ALA A 122 -10.97 8.46 -9.51
N ARG A 123 -10.38 9.16 -8.54
CA ARG A 123 -10.81 9.13 -7.13
C ARG A 123 -12.23 9.68 -6.93
N ASN A 124 -12.64 10.67 -7.72
CA ASN A 124 -13.96 11.31 -7.72
C ASN A 124 -14.49 11.63 -6.30
N GLN A 125 -13.71 12.41 -5.53
CA GLN A 125 -14.08 12.79 -4.14
C GLN A 125 -14.31 11.60 -3.20
N GLY A 126 -13.73 10.44 -3.49
CA GLY A 126 -13.87 9.21 -2.71
C GLY A 126 -14.98 8.28 -3.22
N ARG A 127 -15.81 8.70 -4.19
CA ARG A 127 -16.79 7.80 -4.84
C ARG A 127 -16.12 6.68 -5.64
N TYR A 128 -14.92 6.96 -6.15
CA TYR A 128 -14.00 5.95 -6.71
C TYR A 128 -14.58 5.16 -7.90
N ASP A 129 -15.36 5.84 -8.73
CA ASP A 129 -16.21 5.31 -9.80
C ASP A 129 -15.90 5.92 -11.19
N GLN A 130 -14.75 6.60 -11.34
CA GLN A 130 -14.37 7.33 -12.56
C GLN A 130 -13.02 6.89 -13.13
N TRP A 131 -12.60 5.66 -12.86
CA TRP A 131 -11.30 5.15 -13.30
C TRP A 131 -11.15 5.10 -14.82
N VAL A 132 -12.09 4.43 -15.50
CA VAL A 132 -12.04 4.27 -16.95
C VAL A 132 -12.20 5.60 -17.70
N PRO A 133 -13.11 6.51 -17.32
CA PRO A 133 -13.18 7.85 -17.91
C PRO A 133 -11.91 8.68 -17.72
N ALA A 134 -11.19 8.50 -16.61
CA ALA A 134 -9.97 9.25 -16.31
C ALA A 134 -8.71 8.66 -16.99
N LYS A 135 -8.63 7.33 -17.13
CA LYS A 135 -7.37 6.62 -17.42
C LYS A 135 -7.46 5.57 -18.55
N THR A 136 -8.64 5.40 -19.17
CA THR A 136 -8.98 4.42 -20.22
C THR A 136 -9.19 2.97 -19.76
N ALA A 137 -9.69 2.14 -20.68
CA ALA A 137 -9.79 0.67 -20.64
C ALA A 137 -8.68 -0.04 -19.83
N THR A 138 -7.46 0.32 -20.20
CA THR A 138 -6.22 -0.33 -19.77
C THR A 138 -5.96 -0.23 -18.26
N THR A 139 -6.52 0.77 -17.58
CA THR A 139 -6.42 0.89 -16.12
C THR A 139 -6.83 -0.41 -15.41
N MET A 140 -7.78 -1.14 -15.97
CA MET A 140 -8.31 -2.38 -15.38
C MET A 140 -7.45 -3.62 -15.68
N ALA A 141 -6.30 -3.49 -16.34
CA ALA A 141 -5.41 -4.63 -16.61
C ALA A 141 -4.69 -5.10 -15.33
N TYR A 142 -4.50 -6.42 -15.17
CA TYR A 142 -3.67 -7.00 -14.11
C TYR A 142 -2.80 -8.17 -14.61
N LEU A 143 -1.82 -8.54 -13.80
CA LEU A 143 -0.87 -9.63 -13.99
C LEU A 143 -1.13 -10.76 -12.98
N THR A 144 -0.74 -11.97 -13.35
CA THR A 144 -0.83 -13.17 -12.51
C THR A 144 0.55 -13.71 -12.14
N ARG A 145 0.60 -14.73 -11.27
CA ARG A 145 1.84 -15.48 -11.00
C ARG A 145 2.56 -15.96 -12.25
N ALA A 146 1.82 -16.37 -13.28
CA ALA A 146 2.42 -16.84 -14.53
C ALA A 146 3.14 -15.72 -15.30
N ASP A 147 2.75 -14.47 -15.05
CA ASP A 147 3.28 -13.27 -15.72
C ASP A 147 4.42 -12.62 -14.96
N ILE A 148 4.45 -12.72 -13.61
CA ILE A 148 5.48 -12.17 -12.71
C ILE A 148 5.81 -13.10 -11.52
N PRO A 149 6.28 -14.33 -11.77
CA PRO A 149 6.56 -15.35 -10.76
C PRO A 149 7.70 -14.96 -9.83
N PHE A 150 8.64 -14.11 -10.25
CA PHE A 150 9.70 -13.61 -9.37
C PHE A 150 9.13 -12.76 -8.24
N HIS A 151 8.25 -11.80 -8.56
CA HIS A 151 7.56 -10.97 -7.58
C HIS A 151 6.65 -11.79 -6.66
N TYR A 152 5.93 -12.77 -7.21
CA TYR A 152 5.12 -13.71 -6.40
C TYR A 152 5.99 -14.61 -5.52
N ALA A 153 7.16 -15.02 -5.99
CA ALA A 153 8.13 -15.80 -5.21
C ALA A 153 8.71 -14.99 -4.04
N LEU A 154 9.03 -13.71 -4.26
CA LEU A 154 9.41 -12.79 -3.18
C LEU A 154 8.30 -12.65 -2.14
N ALA A 155 7.06 -12.45 -2.58
CA ALA A 155 5.91 -12.37 -1.69
C ALA A 155 5.65 -13.70 -0.95
N ASP A 156 5.97 -14.85 -1.54
CA ASP A 156 5.84 -16.16 -0.89
C ASP A 156 6.97 -16.45 0.11
N ALA A 157 8.16 -15.88 -0.11
CA ALA A 157 9.30 -16.04 0.78
C ALA A 157 9.30 -15.04 1.95
N PHE A 158 8.89 -13.80 1.70
CA PHE A 158 9.02 -12.68 2.63
C PHE A 158 7.67 -11.98 2.87
N THR A 159 7.67 -10.92 3.68
CA THR A 159 6.43 -10.22 4.01
C THR A 159 6.03 -9.27 2.89
N ILE A 160 4.76 -9.34 2.47
CA ILE A 160 4.12 -8.39 1.56
C ILE A 160 3.16 -7.49 2.35
N CYS A 161 3.19 -6.19 2.11
CA CYS A 161 2.25 -5.24 2.70
C CYS A 161 1.11 -4.96 1.71
N ASP A 162 -0.12 -5.31 2.05
CA ASP A 162 -1.30 -5.16 1.17
C ASP A 162 -2.15 -3.92 1.52
N ALA A 163 -1.63 -3.05 2.39
CA ALA A 163 -2.19 -1.75 2.74
C ALA A 163 -1.11 -0.64 2.69
N TYR A 164 -0.14 -0.78 1.78
CA TYR A 164 0.87 0.23 1.50
C TYR A 164 0.43 1.11 0.32
N HIS A 165 0.38 2.42 0.53
CA HIS A 165 -0.13 3.41 -0.41
C HIS A 165 0.99 4.30 -0.96
N CYS A 166 0.86 4.76 -2.21
CA CYS A 166 1.65 5.91 -2.62
C CYS A 166 1.25 7.12 -1.76
N SER A 167 2.21 7.99 -1.46
CA SER A 167 1.99 9.08 -0.49
C SER A 167 1.14 10.21 -1.06
N LEU A 168 1.18 10.39 -2.38
CA LEU A 168 0.47 11.41 -3.13
C LEU A 168 -0.36 10.79 -4.26
N ILE A 169 -1.56 11.34 -4.49
CA ILE A 169 -2.44 11.03 -5.62
C ILE A 169 -1.92 11.79 -6.86
N GLY A 170 -1.01 11.19 -7.62
CA GLY A 170 -0.36 11.86 -8.74
C GLY A 170 0.97 11.20 -9.10
N PRO A 171 1.86 11.94 -9.78
CA PRO A 171 2.98 11.34 -10.49
C PRO A 171 4.18 11.00 -9.60
N THR A 172 5.24 10.49 -10.24
CA THR A 172 6.49 9.99 -9.67
C THR A 172 7.18 10.90 -8.66
N ASP A 173 7.59 12.09 -9.10
CA ASP A 173 8.50 12.93 -8.32
C ASP A 173 7.94 13.33 -6.96
N PRO A 174 6.68 13.81 -6.85
CA PRO A 174 6.08 14.07 -5.56
C PRO A 174 6.08 12.87 -4.61
N ASN A 175 5.83 11.67 -5.12
CA ASN A 175 5.89 10.44 -4.30
C ASN A 175 7.31 10.13 -3.82
N ARG A 176 8.31 10.32 -4.69
CA ARG A 176 9.73 10.22 -4.30
C ARG A 176 10.11 11.30 -3.28
N TYR A 177 9.61 12.54 -3.37
CA TYR A 177 9.83 13.57 -2.35
C TYR A 177 9.26 13.18 -0.97
N TYR A 178 8.14 12.47 -0.91
CA TYR A 178 7.64 11.90 0.35
C TYR A 178 8.60 10.84 0.93
N MET A 179 9.18 9.97 0.11
CA MET A 179 10.22 9.02 0.55
C MET A 179 11.48 9.75 1.06
N TRP A 180 11.84 10.86 0.41
CA TRP A 180 13.06 11.60 0.70
C TRP A 180 12.94 12.61 1.84
N SER A 181 11.76 13.15 2.08
CA SER A 181 11.60 14.31 2.96
C SER A 181 10.30 14.33 3.75
N GLY A 182 9.41 13.34 3.58
CA GLY A 182 8.15 13.21 4.31
C GLY A 182 7.02 14.12 3.83
N TYR A 183 7.27 15.00 2.84
CA TYR A 183 6.29 15.92 2.26
C TYR A 183 6.74 16.50 0.90
N VAL A 184 5.94 17.39 0.32
CA VAL A 184 6.18 18.02 -1.01
C VAL A 184 6.20 19.56 -0.93
N GLY A 185 6.59 20.14 0.20
CA GLY A 185 6.51 21.60 0.40
C GLY A 185 5.09 22.10 0.66
N ASN A 186 4.27 21.30 1.37
CA ASN A 186 2.82 21.48 1.55
C ASN A 186 2.42 22.82 2.22
N ASP A 187 3.38 23.52 2.83
CA ASP A 187 3.21 24.84 3.45
C ASP A 187 3.42 26.02 2.47
N GLY A 188 3.70 25.74 1.19
CA GLY A 188 3.96 26.73 0.16
C GLY A 188 5.35 27.35 0.22
N ARG A 189 6.27 26.79 1.00
CA ARG A 189 7.65 27.29 1.13
C ARG A 189 8.63 26.43 0.36
N GLY A 190 9.82 26.99 0.12
CA GLY A 190 10.94 26.26 -0.47
C GLY A 190 10.70 25.76 -1.90
N GLY A 191 9.77 26.36 -2.64
CA GLY A 191 9.41 25.98 -4.01
C GLY A 191 8.21 25.03 -4.12
N GLY A 192 7.57 24.65 -3.02
CA GLY A 192 6.32 23.87 -3.02
C GLY A 192 5.05 24.72 -2.95
N PRO A 193 3.86 24.08 -2.88
CA PRO A 193 3.67 22.63 -2.94
C PRO A 193 3.93 22.06 -4.33
N VAL A 194 4.47 20.84 -4.39
CA VAL A 194 4.79 20.16 -5.66
C VAL A 194 3.82 18.99 -5.89
N ILE A 195 2.99 19.11 -6.91
CA ILE A 195 1.98 18.11 -7.30
C ILE A 195 2.22 17.53 -8.70
N THR A 196 3.34 17.89 -9.34
CA THR A 196 3.73 17.46 -10.69
C THR A 196 5.23 17.14 -10.75
N ASN A 197 5.70 16.53 -11.84
CA ASN A 197 7.13 16.32 -12.14
C ASN A 197 7.78 17.64 -12.64
N ALA A 198 7.69 18.71 -11.84
CA ALA A 198 8.12 20.05 -12.25
C ALA A 198 9.65 20.26 -12.18
N GLU A 199 10.35 19.49 -11.33
CA GLU A 199 11.81 19.49 -11.23
C GLU A 199 12.44 20.90 -11.02
N ALA A 200 11.69 21.79 -10.37
CA ALA A 200 11.89 23.25 -10.48
C ALA A 200 13.00 23.83 -9.60
N GLY A 201 13.61 23.04 -8.70
CA GLY A 201 14.57 23.54 -7.71
C GLY A 201 13.92 23.81 -6.35
N TYR A 202 14.21 22.95 -5.37
CA TYR A 202 13.57 22.99 -4.05
C TYR A 202 14.55 23.27 -2.92
N SER A 203 14.10 23.83 -1.79
CA SER A 203 15.00 24.24 -0.69
C SER A 203 14.56 23.85 0.71
N TRP A 204 13.56 22.98 0.85
CA TRP A 204 13.28 22.38 2.15
C TRP A 204 14.30 21.28 2.48
N THR A 205 14.44 20.98 3.77
CA THR A 205 15.39 19.97 4.25
C THR A 205 14.89 18.56 3.94
N THR A 206 15.78 17.75 3.39
CA THR A 206 15.56 16.33 3.08
C THR A 206 16.03 15.44 4.24
N TYR A 207 15.52 14.22 4.31
CA TYR A 207 15.88 13.26 5.36
C TYR A 207 17.36 12.86 5.33
N PRO A 208 18.03 12.65 4.17
CA PRO A 208 19.48 12.41 4.15
C PRO A 208 20.31 13.54 4.76
N GLU A 209 19.90 14.81 4.65
CA GLU A 209 20.57 15.92 5.36
C GLU A 209 20.44 15.77 6.88
N ARG A 210 19.31 15.25 7.38
CA ARG A 210 19.12 14.98 8.80
C ARG A 210 19.96 13.81 9.28
N LEU A 211 20.03 12.75 8.48
CA LEU A 211 20.91 11.60 8.77
C LEU A 211 22.37 12.06 8.82
N GLU A 212 22.80 12.89 7.85
CA GLU A 212 24.14 13.47 7.84
C GLU A 212 24.43 14.25 9.12
N GLN A 213 23.51 15.14 9.51
CA GLN A 213 23.65 15.95 10.73
C GLN A 213 23.70 15.09 12.00
N ALA A 214 22.97 13.99 12.04
CA ALA A 214 22.94 13.06 13.16
C ALA A 214 24.11 12.06 13.19
N GLY A 215 24.97 12.05 12.16
CA GLY A 215 26.08 11.11 12.02
C GLY A 215 25.63 9.68 11.70
N VAL A 216 24.41 9.50 11.18
CA VAL A 216 23.93 8.22 10.65
C VAL A 216 24.43 8.08 9.22
N SER A 217 25.22 7.05 8.93
CA SER A 217 25.84 6.90 7.62
C SER A 217 24.79 6.59 6.55
N TRP A 218 24.88 7.27 5.41
CA TRP A 218 23.98 7.06 4.29
C TRP A 218 24.68 7.18 2.93
N ARG A 219 24.07 6.59 1.90
CA ARG A 219 24.50 6.73 0.50
C ARG A 219 23.40 6.36 -0.49
N ILE A 220 23.49 6.89 -1.71
CA ILE A 220 22.72 6.44 -2.86
C ILE A 220 23.61 5.60 -3.78
N TYR A 221 23.11 4.43 -4.18
CA TYR A 221 23.70 3.58 -5.21
C TYR A 221 22.92 3.76 -6.51
N GLN A 222 23.62 4.18 -7.56
CA GLN A 222 23.08 4.51 -8.87
C GLN A 222 24.20 4.46 -9.91
N ASP A 223 23.85 4.50 -11.20
CA ASP A 223 24.77 4.87 -12.26
C ASP A 223 24.72 6.39 -12.53
N VAL A 224 25.87 7.01 -12.74
CA VAL A 224 25.93 8.48 -12.92
C VAL A 224 25.42 8.94 -14.28
N GLY A 225 25.27 8.03 -15.27
CA GLY A 225 24.90 8.39 -16.63
C GLY A 225 25.91 9.38 -17.23
N ASN A 226 25.42 10.54 -17.66
CA ASN A 226 26.25 11.63 -18.17
C ASN A 226 26.56 12.72 -17.10
N GLY A 227 26.16 12.50 -15.84
CA GLY A 227 26.21 13.50 -14.76
C GLY A 227 25.11 14.57 -14.86
N LEU A 228 25.21 15.61 -14.02
CA LEU A 228 24.33 16.79 -14.12
C LEU A 228 24.57 17.53 -15.42
N ASP A 229 23.48 17.86 -16.11
CA ASP A 229 23.52 18.77 -17.25
C ASP A 229 23.62 20.25 -16.81
N ALA A 230 23.72 21.15 -17.79
CA ALA A 230 23.84 22.59 -17.56
C ALA A 230 22.57 23.24 -16.95
N ASN A 231 21.42 22.61 -17.10
CA ASN A 231 20.14 23.06 -16.53
C ASN A 231 19.90 22.47 -15.13
N GLY A 232 20.78 21.58 -14.67
CA GLY A 232 20.65 20.87 -13.40
C GLY A 232 19.72 19.66 -13.45
N GLY A 233 19.39 19.16 -14.64
CA GLY A 233 18.76 17.85 -14.83
C GLY A 233 19.78 16.71 -14.72
N TRP A 234 19.33 15.54 -14.24
CA TRP A 234 20.17 14.35 -14.10
C TRP A 234 19.44 13.11 -14.63
N GLY A 235 20.15 12.27 -15.38
CA GLY A 235 19.78 10.85 -15.53
C GLY A 235 18.77 10.54 -16.61
N TRP A 236 18.05 11.54 -17.10
CA TRP A 236 17.30 11.51 -18.36
C TRP A 236 18.26 11.56 -19.54
N ILE A 237 18.78 10.39 -19.91
CA ILE A 237 19.66 10.21 -21.06
C ILE A 237 19.01 9.26 -22.06
N GLU A 238 19.39 9.35 -23.34
CA GLU A 238 18.84 8.49 -24.41
C GLU A 238 19.10 6.99 -24.18
N ASP A 239 20.14 6.66 -23.41
CA ASP A 239 20.51 5.29 -23.08
C ASP A 239 19.81 4.81 -21.81
N ALA A 240 18.64 4.18 -21.98
CA ALA A 240 17.79 3.66 -20.91
C ALA A 240 18.46 2.61 -19.97
N TYR A 241 19.61 2.05 -20.35
CA TYR A 241 20.34 1.06 -19.55
C TYR A 241 21.40 1.65 -18.63
N ARG A 242 21.55 2.99 -18.62
CA ARG A 242 22.47 3.73 -17.75
C ARG A 242 21.79 4.94 -17.12
N GLY A 243 22.48 5.59 -16.19
CA GLY A 243 21.92 6.70 -15.43
C GLY A 243 20.93 6.25 -14.36
N ASN A 244 20.05 7.18 -13.99
CA ASN A 244 19.11 7.01 -12.88
C ASN A 244 17.68 7.46 -13.24
N TYR A 245 17.40 7.72 -14.52
CA TYR A 245 16.07 8.11 -15.02
C TYR A 245 15.42 9.35 -14.37
N GLY A 246 16.17 10.17 -13.64
CA GLY A 246 15.59 11.26 -12.83
C GLY A 246 15.00 10.80 -11.49
N ASP A 247 14.94 9.50 -11.24
CA ASP A 247 14.37 8.86 -10.04
C ASP A 247 15.15 9.15 -8.75
N ASN A 248 16.35 9.72 -8.86
CA ASN A 248 17.05 10.33 -7.74
C ASN A 248 16.63 11.80 -7.59
N SER A 249 15.37 12.01 -7.19
CA SER A 249 14.75 13.34 -7.14
C SER A 249 15.38 14.29 -6.10
N LEU A 250 16.30 13.81 -5.23
CA LEU A 250 17.12 14.69 -4.38
C LEU A 250 17.96 15.67 -5.21
N LEU A 251 18.29 15.31 -6.44
CA LEU A 251 19.11 16.11 -7.34
C LEU A 251 18.39 17.37 -7.83
N TYR A 252 17.06 17.44 -7.65
CA TYR A 252 16.28 18.65 -7.93
C TYR A 252 16.28 19.64 -6.75
N PHE A 253 16.85 19.28 -5.61
CA PHE A 253 17.00 20.20 -4.48
C PHE A 253 18.25 21.06 -4.64
N ASN A 254 18.11 22.36 -4.37
CA ASN A 254 19.15 23.36 -4.59
C ASN A 254 20.44 23.04 -3.82
N GLN A 255 20.33 22.51 -2.61
CA GLN A 255 21.47 22.09 -1.80
C GLN A 255 22.28 20.94 -2.44
N TYR A 256 21.66 20.04 -3.20
CA TYR A 256 22.36 18.97 -3.93
C TYR A 256 22.92 19.47 -5.27
N ARG A 257 22.13 20.28 -5.99
CA ARG A 257 22.55 20.91 -7.26
C ARG A 257 23.84 21.71 -7.10
N THR A 258 23.96 22.43 -5.98
CA THR A 258 25.08 23.33 -5.70
C THR A 258 26.21 22.70 -4.89
N ALA A 259 26.03 21.48 -4.37
CA ALA A 259 27.06 20.76 -3.64
C ALA A 259 28.32 20.53 -4.49
N LYS A 260 29.49 20.51 -3.85
CA LYS A 260 30.81 20.38 -4.49
C LYS A 260 31.49 19.06 -4.12
N PRO A 261 32.41 18.54 -4.97
CA PRO A 261 33.21 17.37 -4.62
C PRO A 261 33.89 17.53 -3.25
N GLY A 262 33.81 16.49 -2.42
CA GLY A 262 34.27 16.51 -1.03
C GLY A 262 33.22 16.94 0.00
N GLU A 263 32.07 17.46 -0.45
CA GLU A 263 30.92 17.70 0.43
C GLU A 263 30.02 16.45 0.47
N PRO A 264 29.48 16.06 1.65
CA PRO A 264 28.71 14.82 1.78
C PRO A 264 27.52 14.71 0.81
N LEU A 265 26.79 15.79 0.56
CA LEU A 265 25.64 15.78 -0.35
C LEU A 265 26.07 15.51 -1.81
N TYR A 266 27.27 15.94 -2.21
CA TYR A 266 27.83 15.57 -3.50
C TYR A 266 28.27 14.11 -3.46
N ASP A 267 29.19 13.76 -2.56
CA ASP A 267 29.86 12.47 -2.59
C ASP A 267 28.88 11.30 -2.41
N LYS A 268 27.82 11.48 -1.62
CA LYS A 268 26.87 10.41 -1.26
C LYS A 268 25.61 10.34 -2.12
N ALA A 269 25.21 11.43 -2.80
CA ALA A 269 24.00 11.46 -3.63
C ALA A 269 24.26 11.65 -5.13
N ARG A 270 25.44 12.15 -5.51
CA ARG A 270 25.78 12.53 -6.90
C ARG A 270 26.79 11.58 -7.55
N THR A 271 27.55 10.83 -6.76
CA THR A 271 28.46 9.83 -7.31
C THR A 271 27.75 8.49 -7.48
N GLY A 272 28.37 7.58 -8.22
CA GLY A 272 27.79 6.31 -8.62
C GLY A 272 28.75 5.54 -9.51
N THR A 273 28.30 4.41 -10.03
CA THR A 273 29.05 3.67 -11.04
C THR A 273 29.12 4.48 -12.34
N ASN A 274 30.14 4.22 -13.16
CA ASN A 274 30.24 4.74 -14.52
C ASN A 274 30.21 3.59 -15.52
N ALA A 275 29.01 3.13 -15.87
CA ALA A 275 28.82 2.04 -16.82
C ALA A 275 29.35 2.37 -18.23
N GLN A 276 29.40 3.66 -18.61
CA GLN A 276 30.05 4.07 -19.86
C GLN A 276 31.58 3.87 -19.80
N GLY A 277 32.17 4.07 -18.62
CA GLY A 277 33.58 3.85 -18.33
C GLY A 277 33.96 2.38 -18.10
N GLY A 278 32.97 1.48 -18.03
CA GLY A 278 33.17 0.04 -17.90
C GLY A 278 32.84 -0.56 -16.53
N ASP A 279 32.32 0.23 -15.58
CA ASP A 279 31.85 -0.30 -14.30
C ASP A 279 30.56 -1.13 -14.48
N GLY A 280 30.35 -2.13 -13.63
CA GLY A 280 29.06 -2.78 -13.46
C GLY A 280 28.14 -1.95 -12.55
N LEU A 281 26.83 -1.96 -12.84
CA LEU A 281 25.81 -1.17 -12.10
C LEU A 281 25.78 -1.44 -10.59
N PHE A 282 26.26 -2.60 -10.15
CA PHE A 282 26.24 -3.03 -8.75
C PHE A 282 27.63 -3.09 -8.12
N ASP A 283 28.68 -2.71 -8.84
CA ASP A 283 30.07 -2.88 -8.37
C ASP A 283 30.33 -2.12 -7.08
N HIS A 284 29.83 -0.89 -6.97
CA HIS A 284 29.97 -0.08 -5.75
C HIS A 284 29.20 -0.67 -4.57
N LEU A 285 27.95 -1.13 -4.78
CA LEU A 285 27.15 -1.78 -3.73
C LEU A 285 27.85 -3.06 -3.24
N ARG A 286 28.28 -3.92 -4.17
CA ARG A 286 28.97 -5.17 -3.84
C ARG A 286 30.30 -4.94 -3.14
N ALA A 287 31.05 -3.91 -3.54
CA ALA A 287 32.31 -3.55 -2.88
C ALA A 287 32.08 -3.06 -1.44
N ASP A 288 31.03 -2.26 -1.21
CA ASP A 288 30.70 -1.80 0.15
C ASP A 288 30.18 -2.95 1.02
N VAL A 289 29.36 -3.87 0.47
CA VAL A 289 28.91 -5.06 1.20
C VAL A 289 30.07 -5.98 1.57
N THR A 290 30.87 -6.42 0.60
CA THR A 290 31.98 -7.37 0.86
C THR A 290 33.15 -6.74 1.62
N GLY A 291 33.23 -5.40 1.64
CA GLY A 291 34.19 -4.64 2.42
C GLY A 291 33.73 -4.33 3.85
N GLY A 292 32.51 -4.68 4.26
CA GLY A 292 31.94 -4.31 5.56
C GLY A 292 31.71 -2.80 5.72
N LYS A 293 31.37 -2.11 4.63
CA LYS A 293 31.23 -0.65 4.53
C LYS A 293 29.84 -0.20 4.09
N LEU A 294 28.87 -1.12 3.97
CA LEU A 294 27.48 -0.76 3.67
C LEU A 294 26.99 0.30 4.69
N PRO A 295 26.45 1.45 4.25
CA PRO A 295 25.92 2.46 5.16
C PRO A 295 24.74 1.97 5.99
N GLN A 296 24.42 2.68 7.07
CA GLN A 296 23.23 2.39 7.88
C GLN A 296 21.94 2.59 7.09
N VAL A 297 21.91 3.55 6.16
CA VAL A 297 20.77 3.81 5.27
C VAL A 297 21.25 3.93 3.82
N SER A 298 20.71 3.09 2.94
CA SER A 298 21.08 3.06 1.53
C SER A 298 19.85 3.16 0.66
N TRP A 299 19.92 3.95 -0.40
CA TRP A 299 18.90 3.96 -1.45
C TRP A 299 19.50 3.49 -2.76
N ILE A 300 18.72 2.76 -3.54
CA ILE A 300 19.12 2.24 -4.84
C ILE A 300 18.22 2.86 -5.90
N VAL A 301 18.82 3.43 -6.93
CA VAL A 301 18.13 4.05 -8.06
C VAL A 301 18.56 3.37 -9.34
N ALA A 302 17.59 2.81 -10.07
CA ALA A 302 17.83 2.03 -11.26
C ALA A 302 17.86 2.91 -12.53
N PRO A 303 18.58 2.50 -13.58
CA PRO A 303 18.35 3.02 -14.93
C PRO A 303 16.93 2.72 -15.42
N GLU A 304 16.41 3.53 -16.34
CA GLU A 304 15.04 3.48 -16.87
C GLU A 304 14.57 2.06 -17.23
N ALA A 305 15.39 1.32 -17.98
CA ALA A 305 15.02 -0.01 -18.48
C ALA A 305 14.75 -1.03 -17.35
N PHE A 306 15.18 -0.72 -16.13
CA PHE A 306 15.11 -1.56 -14.95
C PHE A 306 14.23 -0.98 -13.84
N THR A 307 13.53 0.12 -14.08
CA THR A 307 12.63 0.71 -13.08
C THR A 307 11.29 0.01 -12.99
N GLU A 308 10.93 -0.79 -14.00
CA GLU A 308 9.57 -1.32 -14.21
C GLU A 308 8.53 -0.27 -14.57
N HIS A 309 8.90 0.95 -14.98
CA HIS A 309 7.96 1.86 -15.65
C HIS A 309 7.16 1.09 -16.73
N PRO A 310 5.82 1.24 -16.87
CA PRO A 310 4.98 0.26 -17.59
C PRO A 310 5.38 0.00 -19.02
N ASN A 311 5.89 1.05 -19.64
CA ASN A 311 6.45 1.01 -20.98
C ASN A 311 7.82 0.32 -21.02
N TRP A 312 8.19 -0.43 -19.99
CA TRP A 312 9.28 -1.39 -19.88
C TRP A 312 8.79 -2.69 -19.23
N PRO A 313 9.35 -3.86 -19.61
CA PRO A 313 8.91 -5.14 -19.09
C PRO A 313 9.18 -5.32 -17.59
N ALA A 314 8.20 -5.87 -16.88
CA ALA A 314 8.30 -6.21 -15.46
C ALA A 314 9.49 -7.16 -15.14
N ASN A 315 9.87 -8.03 -16.09
CA ASN A 315 10.98 -8.95 -15.87
C ASN A 315 12.36 -8.26 -15.86
N TYR A 316 12.50 -7.04 -16.40
CA TYR A 316 13.77 -6.32 -16.38
C TYR A 316 14.05 -5.79 -14.96
N GLY A 317 13.04 -5.24 -14.30
CA GLY A 317 13.15 -4.89 -12.88
C GLY A 317 13.31 -6.11 -11.98
N ALA A 318 12.62 -7.22 -12.26
CA ALA A 318 12.86 -8.48 -11.55
C ALA A 318 14.35 -8.91 -11.61
N TRP A 319 14.98 -8.78 -12.77
CA TRP A 319 16.43 -9.01 -12.90
C TRP A 319 17.22 -8.01 -12.04
N TYR A 320 16.92 -6.72 -12.09
CA TYR A 320 17.62 -5.72 -11.30
C TYR A 320 17.50 -5.96 -9.79
N VAL A 321 16.29 -6.25 -9.30
CA VAL A 321 16.03 -6.65 -7.90
C VAL A 321 16.87 -7.87 -7.52
N SER A 322 16.96 -8.87 -8.41
CA SER A 322 17.79 -10.06 -8.14
C SER A 322 19.27 -9.72 -7.97
N GLN A 323 19.79 -8.77 -8.74
CA GLN A 323 21.19 -8.37 -8.67
C GLN A 323 21.47 -7.55 -7.41
N VAL A 324 20.50 -6.75 -6.97
CA VAL A 324 20.54 -6.12 -5.64
C VAL A 324 20.60 -7.17 -4.54
N LEU A 325 19.74 -8.19 -4.59
CA LEU A 325 19.79 -9.30 -3.63
C LEU A 325 21.12 -10.06 -3.67
N ASP A 326 21.65 -10.33 -4.86
CA ASP A 326 22.96 -10.99 -5.02
C ASP A 326 24.11 -10.15 -4.46
N ALA A 327 24.06 -8.82 -4.60
CA ALA A 327 25.06 -7.92 -4.03
C ALA A 327 24.96 -7.86 -2.50
N LEU A 328 23.75 -7.74 -1.94
CA LEU A 328 23.52 -7.67 -0.49
C LEU A 328 23.83 -8.99 0.22
N THR A 329 23.56 -10.13 -0.43
CA THR A 329 23.83 -11.47 0.10
C THR A 329 25.25 -11.97 -0.19
N ALA A 330 26.09 -11.17 -0.85
CA ALA A 330 27.48 -11.53 -1.13
C ALA A 330 28.31 -11.69 0.15
N ASP A 331 27.91 -11.03 1.23
CA ASP A 331 28.41 -11.25 2.58
C ASP A 331 27.24 -11.61 3.52
N PRO A 332 27.15 -12.87 3.99
CA PRO A 332 26.10 -13.31 4.90
C PRO A 332 26.05 -12.54 6.21
N GLU A 333 27.17 -12.03 6.73
CA GLU A 333 27.18 -11.24 7.98
C GLU A 333 26.46 -9.91 7.77
N VAL A 334 26.68 -9.24 6.65
CA VAL A 334 25.98 -7.99 6.31
C VAL A 334 24.49 -8.26 6.07
N TRP A 335 24.16 -9.27 5.26
CA TRP A 335 22.76 -9.59 4.98
C TRP A 335 21.97 -9.98 6.23
N SER A 336 22.58 -10.73 7.15
CA SER A 336 21.95 -11.11 8.43
C SER A 336 21.44 -9.92 9.25
N ARG A 337 21.96 -8.71 8.97
CA ARG A 337 21.63 -7.45 9.65
C ARG A 337 20.89 -6.45 8.77
N THR A 338 20.45 -6.84 7.58
CA THR A 338 19.90 -5.95 6.56
C THR A 338 18.38 -6.08 6.42
N ALA A 339 17.70 -4.95 6.26
CA ALA A 339 16.32 -4.87 5.80
C ALA A 339 16.28 -4.23 4.42
N LEU A 340 15.82 -4.96 3.40
CA LEU A 340 15.56 -4.43 2.06
C LEU A 340 14.07 -4.16 1.89
N PHE A 341 13.72 -2.92 1.57
CA PHE A 341 12.39 -2.52 1.16
C PHE A 341 12.33 -2.36 -0.35
N ILE A 342 11.45 -3.12 -1.01
CA ILE A 342 11.16 -2.98 -2.44
C ILE A 342 9.75 -2.42 -2.56
N THR A 343 9.63 -1.21 -3.08
CA THR A 343 8.35 -0.50 -3.22
C THR A 343 8.24 0.12 -4.60
N TYR A 344 7.08 0.66 -4.92
CA TYR A 344 6.87 1.51 -6.09
C TYR A 344 6.52 2.92 -5.63
N ASP A 345 6.76 3.90 -6.49
CA ASP A 345 6.49 5.31 -6.29
C ASP A 345 4.99 5.63 -6.43
N GLU A 346 4.34 5.17 -7.50
CA GLU A 346 2.91 5.33 -7.77
C GLU A 346 2.39 4.21 -8.68
N ASN A 347 1.17 4.35 -9.18
CA ASN A 347 0.40 3.26 -9.76
C ASN A 347 0.30 3.26 -11.29
N ASP A 348 0.97 4.18 -12.00
CA ASP A 348 0.82 4.56 -13.43
C ASP A 348 -0.55 5.10 -13.81
N GLY A 349 -1.56 4.74 -13.04
CA GLY A 349 -2.94 4.76 -13.46
C GLY A 349 -3.56 3.37 -13.58
N PHE A 350 -2.85 2.28 -13.27
CA PHE A 350 -3.48 0.99 -13.05
C PHE A 350 -4.41 1.01 -11.84
N PHE A 351 -5.55 0.34 -11.98
CA PHE A 351 -6.61 0.29 -11.00
C PHE A 351 -6.13 -0.40 -9.72
N ASP A 352 -6.61 0.12 -8.59
CA ASP A 352 -6.60 -0.58 -7.30
C ASP A 352 -7.99 -0.44 -6.69
N HIS A 353 -8.49 -1.47 -6.02
CA HIS A 353 -9.87 -1.49 -5.53
C HIS A 353 -10.04 -0.83 -4.15
N VAL A 354 -8.97 -0.63 -3.39
CA VAL A 354 -9.05 -0.06 -2.04
C VAL A 354 -9.08 1.45 -2.14
N VAL A 355 -10.19 2.06 -1.75
CA VAL A 355 -10.28 3.52 -1.59
C VAL A 355 -9.24 3.97 -0.56
N PRO A 356 -8.25 4.80 -0.94
CA PRO A 356 -7.20 5.21 -0.03
C PRO A 356 -7.71 6.00 1.18
N PRO A 357 -7.05 5.93 2.33
CA PRO A 357 -7.25 6.89 3.43
C PRO A 357 -6.98 8.33 2.98
N TYR A 358 -7.83 9.28 3.37
CA TYR A 358 -7.60 10.71 3.09
C TYR A 358 -8.22 11.59 4.18
N PRO A 359 -7.67 12.77 4.51
CA PRO A 359 -8.29 13.68 5.48
C PRO A 359 -9.61 14.26 4.96
N PRO A 360 -10.56 14.65 5.84
CA PRO A 360 -11.76 15.36 5.41
C PRO A 360 -11.41 16.72 4.79
N ALA A 361 -12.03 17.06 3.64
CA ALA A 361 -11.83 18.34 2.97
C ALA A 361 -12.46 19.53 3.73
N GLY A 362 -13.34 19.25 4.69
CA GLY A 362 -14.05 20.22 5.51
C GLY A 362 -15.09 19.51 6.37
N GLN A 363 -15.74 20.25 7.28
CA GLN A 363 -16.69 19.68 8.25
C GLN A 363 -17.87 18.93 7.64
N ALA A 364 -18.28 19.29 6.42
CA ALA A 364 -19.37 18.62 5.71
C ALA A 364 -18.95 17.26 5.11
N GLN A 365 -17.65 17.01 4.92
CA GLN A 365 -17.08 15.79 4.34
C GLN A 365 -16.42 14.89 5.41
N GLY A 366 -16.64 15.20 6.68
CA GLY A 366 -16.18 14.41 7.83
C GLY A 366 -15.32 15.20 8.80
N GLN A 367 -14.61 14.51 9.69
CA GLN A 367 -13.93 15.11 10.85
C GLN A 367 -12.67 14.32 11.22
N SER A 368 -11.72 14.99 11.86
CA SER A 368 -10.48 14.38 12.34
C SER A 368 -10.22 14.77 13.79
N THR A 369 -9.79 13.82 14.61
CA THR A 369 -9.26 14.13 15.95
C THR A 369 -7.82 14.63 15.92
N VAL A 370 -7.17 14.57 14.74
CA VAL A 370 -5.78 14.97 14.50
C VAL A 370 -5.75 16.16 13.56
N ASP A 371 -4.76 17.05 13.73
CA ASP A 371 -4.53 18.15 12.81
C ASP A 371 -4.26 17.65 11.38
N THR A 372 -5.05 18.14 10.43
CA THR A 372 -4.95 17.84 8.99
C THR A 372 -4.30 18.97 8.20
N THR A 373 -3.75 19.98 8.88
CA THR A 373 -3.02 21.09 8.24
C THR A 373 -1.89 20.53 7.39
N GLY A 374 -1.81 21.01 6.15
CA GLY A 374 -0.82 20.56 5.18
C GLY A 374 -1.18 19.27 4.44
N GLU A 375 -2.34 18.64 4.67
CA GLU A 375 -2.76 17.45 3.90
C GLU A 375 -3.75 17.74 2.76
N LEU A 376 -4.16 19.00 2.60
CA LEU A 376 -5.06 19.45 1.52
C LEU A 376 -4.36 20.48 0.62
N PHE A 377 -4.40 20.22 -0.68
CA PHE A 377 -4.01 21.17 -1.71
C PHE A 377 -5.18 22.11 -2.06
N THR A 378 -4.88 23.41 -2.10
CA THR A 378 -5.80 24.44 -2.58
C THR A 378 -5.15 25.17 -3.75
N PRO A 379 -5.71 25.10 -4.96
CA PRO A 379 -5.14 25.76 -6.13
C PRO A 379 -5.16 27.29 -5.97
N ALA A 380 -4.11 27.93 -6.46
CA ALA A 380 -4.06 29.39 -6.56
C ALA A 380 -5.05 29.91 -7.63
N ALA A 381 -5.34 31.21 -7.62
CA ALA A 381 -6.19 31.80 -8.65
C ALA A 381 -5.57 31.61 -10.05
N GLY A 382 -6.32 30.94 -10.94
CA GLY A 382 -5.87 30.62 -12.30
C GLY A 382 -5.16 29.28 -12.46
N ASP A 383 -4.88 28.58 -11.36
CA ASP A 383 -4.42 27.19 -11.39
C ASP A 383 -5.62 26.26 -11.69
N THR A 384 -5.45 25.38 -12.67
CA THR A 384 -6.48 24.43 -13.12
C THR A 384 -6.40 23.08 -12.41
N SER A 385 -5.47 22.93 -11.47
CA SER A 385 -5.30 21.72 -10.67
C SER A 385 -6.49 21.49 -9.74
N ALA A 386 -6.90 20.24 -9.61
CA ALA A 386 -8.01 19.86 -8.74
C ALA A 386 -7.69 20.18 -7.27
N ALA A 387 -8.59 20.87 -6.56
CA ALA A 387 -8.50 20.99 -5.11
C ALA A 387 -8.77 19.61 -4.45
N GLY A 388 -8.04 19.27 -3.39
CA GLY A 388 -8.25 18.00 -2.71
C GLY A 388 -7.09 17.56 -1.82
N PRO A 389 -7.18 16.37 -1.22
CA PRO A 389 -6.10 15.84 -0.40
C PRO A 389 -4.86 15.53 -1.24
N TYR A 390 -3.67 15.73 -0.68
CA TYR A 390 -2.45 15.22 -1.32
C TYR A 390 -2.47 13.70 -1.40
N GLY A 391 -2.91 13.04 -0.33
CA GLY A 391 -2.99 11.59 -0.28
C GLY A 391 -3.82 11.09 0.91
N LEU A 392 -3.73 9.81 1.25
CA LEU A 392 -2.91 8.81 0.57
C LEU A 392 -3.42 8.52 -0.84
N GLY A 393 -2.54 8.04 -1.70
CA GLY A 393 -2.86 7.58 -3.05
C GLY A 393 -3.17 6.09 -3.10
N GLN A 394 -3.26 5.56 -4.31
CA GLN A 394 -3.52 4.16 -4.60
C GLN A 394 -2.55 3.23 -3.87
N ARG A 395 -2.97 1.99 -3.59
CA ARG A 395 -2.02 1.00 -3.09
C ARG A 395 -0.99 0.68 -4.17
N VAL A 396 0.25 0.59 -3.73
CA VAL A 396 1.40 0.15 -4.52
C VAL A 396 2.09 -0.99 -3.78
N PRO A 397 2.78 -1.91 -4.48
CA PRO A 397 3.46 -2.99 -3.79
C PRO A 397 4.52 -2.51 -2.80
N MET A 398 4.61 -3.19 -1.66
CA MET A 398 5.73 -3.11 -0.72
C MET A 398 6.08 -4.54 -0.29
N LEU A 399 7.28 -4.97 -0.66
CA LEU A 399 7.89 -6.23 -0.23
C LEU A 399 8.98 -5.90 0.78
N VAL A 400 8.84 -6.44 1.99
CA VAL A 400 9.83 -6.32 3.05
C VAL A 400 10.69 -7.58 3.00
N VAL A 401 11.88 -7.49 2.41
CA VAL A 401 12.79 -8.61 2.19
C VAL A 401 13.93 -8.56 3.19
N SER A 402 13.93 -9.49 4.14
CA SER A 402 14.88 -9.49 5.25
C SER A 402 14.89 -10.84 5.95
N PRO A 403 16.00 -11.21 6.62
CA PRO A 403 16.01 -12.36 7.51
C PRO A 403 14.91 -12.33 8.59
N TRP A 404 14.39 -11.17 9.00
CA TRP A 404 13.30 -11.08 9.98
C TRP A 404 11.88 -11.04 9.37
N SER A 405 11.72 -11.12 8.05
CA SER A 405 10.42 -11.06 7.39
C SER A 405 10.04 -12.32 6.63
N LYS A 406 10.80 -13.42 6.82
CA LYS A 406 10.62 -14.73 6.18
C LYS A 406 9.25 -15.35 6.50
N GLY A 407 8.80 -16.26 5.64
CA GLY A 407 7.61 -17.09 5.82
C GLY A 407 6.36 -16.62 5.07
N GLY A 408 6.50 -15.68 4.13
CA GLY A 408 5.40 -15.32 3.23
C GLY A 408 4.21 -14.65 3.92
N SER A 409 4.45 -13.82 4.94
CA SER A 409 3.35 -13.18 5.68
C SER A 409 2.71 -12.02 4.89
N VAL A 410 1.44 -11.72 5.14
CA VAL A 410 0.81 -10.46 4.76
C VAL A 410 0.78 -9.49 5.94
N CYS A 411 1.05 -8.21 5.70
CA CYS A 411 0.88 -7.14 6.68
C CYS A 411 -0.15 -6.12 6.17
N SER A 412 -1.28 -6.02 6.87
CA SER A 412 -2.42 -5.16 6.48
C SER A 412 -2.56 -3.91 7.35
N GLN A 413 -1.48 -3.47 7.98
CA GLN A 413 -1.40 -2.12 8.57
C GLN A 413 -1.27 -1.09 7.45
N THR A 414 -2.00 0.02 7.58
CA THR A 414 -1.89 1.15 6.65
C THR A 414 -0.49 1.76 6.70
N PHE A 415 0.12 1.90 5.53
CA PHE A 415 1.43 2.52 5.33
C PHE A 415 1.43 3.42 4.09
N ASP A 416 2.44 4.27 4.00
CA ASP A 416 2.82 5.05 2.82
C ASP A 416 4.36 5.21 2.75
N HIS A 417 4.87 6.01 1.81
CA HIS A 417 6.34 6.23 1.70
C HIS A 417 6.95 6.89 2.92
N THR A 418 6.19 7.67 3.70
CA THR A 418 6.69 8.21 4.97
C THR A 418 6.96 7.13 6.00
N SER A 419 6.35 5.94 5.85
CA SER A 419 6.58 4.78 6.71
C SER A 419 8.02 4.26 6.62
N ILE A 420 8.71 4.47 5.48
CA ILE A 420 10.14 4.19 5.32
C ILE A 420 10.96 5.09 6.24
N ILE A 421 10.70 6.40 6.20
CA ILE A 421 11.35 7.37 7.09
C ILE A 421 11.08 6.98 8.54
N GLN A 422 9.81 6.75 8.91
CA GLN A 422 9.42 6.35 10.27
C GLN A 422 10.15 5.10 10.77
N PHE A 423 10.35 4.08 9.93
CA PHE A 423 11.18 2.91 10.28
C PHE A 423 12.62 3.31 10.63
N ILE A 424 13.23 4.17 9.81
CA ILE A 424 14.59 4.68 10.03
C ILE A 424 14.65 5.55 11.30
N GLU A 425 13.63 6.38 11.58
CA GLU A 425 13.53 7.14 12.82
C GLU A 425 13.52 6.22 14.04
N ARG A 426 12.68 5.18 14.00
CA ARG A 426 12.56 4.19 15.08
C ARG A 426 13.87 3.46 15.32
N ARG A 427 14.61 3.19 14.25
CA ARG A 427 15.86 2.46 14.33
C ARG A 427 17.02 3.33 14.84
N PHE A 428 17.19 4.54 14.31
CA PHE A 428 18.39 5.36 14.52
C PHE A 428 18.16 6.66 15.31
N GLY A 429 16.92 6.97 15.68
CA GLY A 429 16.58 8.12 16.53
C GLY A 429 16.61 9.47 15.82
N VAL A 430 16.53 9.51 14.49
CA VAL A 430 16.55 10.74 13.69
C VAL A 430 15.13 11.10 13.26
N HIS A 431 14.53 12.13 13.87
CA HIS A 431 13.16 12.54 13.62
C HIS A 431 13.01 13.46 12.39
N GLU A 432 11.99 13.22 11.56
CA GLU A 432 11.57 14.02 10.41
C GLU A 432 10.33 14.87 10.75
N PRO A 433 10.50 16.18 11.03
CA PRO A 433 9.38 17.06 11.36
C PRO A 433 8.43 17.34 10.20
N ASN A 434 8.81 17.05 8.95
CA ASN A 434 7.96 17.32 7.78
C ASN A 434 6.77 16.34 7.66
N ILE A 435 6.85 15.15 8.26
CA ILE A 435 5.73 14.19 8.24
C ILE A 435 4.60 14.77 9.12
N SER A 436 3.45 15.00 8.52
CA SER A 436 2.32 15.65 9.19
C SER A 436 1.80 14.84 10.39
N PRO A 437 1.14 15.50 11.36
CA PRO A 437 0.47 14.81 12.46
C PRO A 437 -0.54 13.75 11.97
N TRP A 438 -1.31 14.07 10.91
CA TRP A 438 -2.28 13.15 10.33
C TRP A 438 -1.62 11.87 9.79
N ARG A 439 -0.53 11.99 9.03
CA ARG A 439 0.19 10.81 8.51
C ARG A 439 0.79 9.96 9.61
N ARG A 440 1.38 10.56 10.65
CA ARG A 440 1.90 9.80 11.81
C ARG A 440 0.81 9.08 12.58
N ALA A 441 -0.42 9.58 12.56
CA ALA A 441 -1.53 8.93 13.23
C ALA A 441 -2.08 7.73 12.42
N VAL A 442 -2.11 7.84 11.10
CA VAL A 442 -2.75 6.86 10.19
C VAL A 442 -1.77 5.81 9.64
N CYS A 443 -0.56 6.22 9.27
CA CYS A 443 0.47 5.37 8.66
C CYS A 443 1.42 4.82 9.72
N GLY A 444 1.61 3.49 9.72
CA GLY A 444 2.56 2.83 10.61
C GLY A 444 4.03 3.05 10.24
N ASP A 445 4.94 2.48 11.02
CA ASP A 445 6.40 2.64 10.88
C ASP A 445 7.10 1.41 10.26
N LEU A 446 6.36 0.58 9.52
CA LEU A 446 6.77 -0.71 8.93
C LEU A 446 7.24 -1.80 9.92
N THR A 447 7.35 -1.54 11.23
CA THR A 447 7.89 -2.52 12.18
C THR A 447 7.01 -3.78 12.34
N SER A 448 5.70 -3.67 12.11
CA SER A 448 4.76 -4.81 12.13
C SER A 448 4.98 -5.80 10.97
N ALA A 449 5.68 -5.39 9.91
CA ALA A 449 6.05 -6.26 8.80
C ALA A 449 7.19 -7.26 9.14
N PHE A 450 7.75 -7.19 10.35
CA PHE A 450 8.86 -8.04 10.78
C PHE A 450 8.50 -8.93 11.98
N ASP A 451 9.19 -10.06 12.10
CA ASP A 451 9.29 -10.89 13.29
C ASP A 451 10.71 -10.93 13.85
N PHE A 452 11.05 -9.93 14.67
CA PHE A 452 12.38 -9.89 15.31
C PHE A 452 12.56 -10.98 16.38
N ARG A 453 11.48 -11.63 16.85
CA ARG A 453 11.53 -12.61 17.94
C ARG A 453 11.67 -14.04 17.43
N HIS A 454 11.05 -14.37 16.31
CA HIS A 454 11.08 -15.72 15.72
C HIS A 454 11.29 -15.65 14.20
N PRO A 455 12.45 -15.16 13.74
CA PRO A 455 12.68 -14.85 12.32
C PRO A 455 12.83 -16.07 11.40
N ASP A 456 13.12 -17.26 11.95
CA ASP A 456 13.48 -18.45 11.15
C ASP A 456 12.25 -19.26 10.70
N ALA A 457 11.34 -18.60 9.98
CA ALA A 457 10.23 -19.27 9.32
C ALA A 457 10.68 -20.03 8.07
N LEU A 458 10.02 -21.16 7.78
CA LEU A 458 10.24 -21.94 6.55
C LEU A 458 9.75 -21.15 5.33
N VAL A 459 10.56 -21.15 4.28
CA VAL A 459 10.21 -20.57 2.97
C VAL A 459 9.78 -21.69 2.03
N PRO A 460 8.63 -21.56 1.32
CA PRO A 460 8.20 -22.56 0.35
C PRO A 460 9.17 -22.66 -0.83
N GLY A 461 9.13 -23.79 -1.54
CA GLY A 461 9.92 -23.97 -2.77
C GLY A 461 9.58 -22.91 -3.81
N LEU A 462 10.60 -22.23 -4.34
CA LEU A 462 10.44 -21.12 -5.28
C LEU A 462 10.20 -21.62 -6.71
N PRO A 463 9.32 -20.99 -7.50
CA PRO A 463 9.05 -21.37 -8.88
C PRO A 463 10.26 -21.17 -9.80
N ASP A 464 10.28 -21.89 -10.92
CA ASP A 464 11.29 -21.72 -11.96
C ASP A 464 11.08 -20.38 -12.70
N THR A 465 12.11 -19.56 -12.71
CA THR A 465 12.16 -18.26 -13.40
C THR A 465 12.75 -18.38 -14.81
N SER A 466 12.94 -19.59 -15.35
CA SER A 466 13.62 -19.83 -16.64
C SER A 466 12.99 -19.13 -17.86
N GLY A 467 11.71 -18.77 -17.82
CA GLY A 467 11.02 -18.04 -18.89
C GLY A 467 11.30 -16.52 -18.97
N TYR A 468 12.10 -15.96 -18.05
CA TYR A 468 12.14 -14.52 -17.71
C TYR A 468 13.33 -13.73 -18.26
N LEU A 469 14.17 -14.32 -19.11
CA LEU A 469 15.27 -13.58 -19.74
C LEU A 469 14.72 -12.49 -20.69
N PRO A 470 15.22 -11.24 -20.59
CA PRO A 470 15.16 -10.27 -21.68
C PRO A 470 15.56 -10.94 -23.00
N PRO A 471 14.69 -10.93 -24.03
CA PRO A 471 15.02 -11.57 -25.31
C PRO A 471 16.11 -10.80 -26.06
N ASP A 472 16.20 -9.48 -25.83
CA ASP A 472 17.17 -8.56 -26.41
C ASP A 472 17.19 -7.22 -25.64
N ASP A 473 18.13 -6.34 -25.99
CA ASP A 473 18.30 -5.02 -25.35
C ASP A 473 17.57 -3.89 -26.12
N ASN A 474 16.60 -4.18 -26.99
CA ASN A 474 15.92 -3.14 -27.77
C ASN A 474 14.62 -2.66 -27.11
N ARG A 475 14.26 -1.40 -27.39
CA ARG A 475 12.92 -0.88 -27.11
C ARG A 475 11.92 -1.44 -28.12
N HIS A 476 10.81 -1.98 -27.65
CA HIS A 476 9.71 -2.48 -28.48
C HIS A 476 8.49 -1.54 -28.41
N PRO A 477 7.58 -1.53 -29.41
CA PRO A 477 6.35 -0.73 -29.34
C PRO A 477 5.47 -1.10 -28.15
N ASP A 478 4.76 -0.10 -27.60
CA ASP A 478 3.88 -0.34 -26.46
C ASP A 478 2.71 -1.26 -26.79
N TYR A 479 2.49 -2.26 -25.94
CA TYR A 479 1.33 -3.12 -25.93
C TYR A 479 0.17 -2.41 -25.26
N LYS A 480 -0.98 -2.35 -25.95
CA LYS A 480 -2.23 -1.76 -25.46
C LYS A 480 -3.22 -2.86 -25.08
N PRO A 481 -3.42 -3.16 -23.79
CA PRO A 481 -4.41 -4.13 -23.35
C PRO A 481 -5.81 -3.85 -23.89
N VAL A 482 -6.49 -4.91 -24.34
CA VAL A 482 -7.87 -4.85 -24.81
C VAL A 482 -8.77 -5.61 -23.82
N PRO A 483 -9.81 -4.98 -23.26
CA PRO A 483 -10.76 -5.67 -22.39
C PRO A 483 -11.45 -6.84 -23.11
N PRO A 484 -11.74 -7.95 -22.42
CA PRO A 484 -12.46 -9.07 -23.01
C PRO A 484 -13.90 -8.68 -23.41
N ALA A 485 -14.47 -9.40 -24.38
CA ALA A 485 -15.85 -9.19 -24.80
C ALA A 485 -16.87 -9.56 -23.69
N ASP A 486 -16.54 -10.58 -22.89
CA ASP A 486 -17.32 -11.05 -21.74
C ASP A 486 -16.48 -10.94 -20.47
N PRO A 487 -16.59 -9.81 -19.73
CA PRO A 487 -15.80 -9.58 -18.53
C PRO A 487 -16.30 -10.43 -17.36
N GLN A 488 -15.37 -11.03 -16.64
CA GLN A 488 -15.64 -11.79 -15.42
C GLN A 488 -14.76 -11.23 -14.29
N LEU A 489 -15.31 -11.15 -13.08
CA LEU A 489 -14.53 -10.72 -11.93
C LEU A 489 -13.40 -11.74 -11.69
N PRO A 490 -12.14 -11.30 -11.55
CA PRO A 490 -11.05 -12.22 -11.24
C PRO A 490 -11.24 -12.87 -9.88
N LYS A 491 -10.61 -14.03 -9.73
CA LYS A 491 -10.52 -14.74 -8.45
C LYS A 491 -9.07 -14.75 -7.99
N GLN A 492 -8.87 -15.00 -6.70
CA GLN A 492 -7.54 -15.17 -6.12
C GLN A 492 -7.13 -16.65 -6.12
N GLU A 493 -5.81 -16.86 -6.12
CA GLU A 493 -5.21 -18.16 -5.83
C GLU A 493 -5.80 -18.75 -4.55
N ARG A 494 -6.07 -20.06 -4.57
CA ARG A 494 -6.60 -20.77 -3.42
C ARG A 494 -5.63 -20.77 -2.23
N GLY A 495 -6.15 -20.47 -1.05
CA GLY A 495 -5.47 -20.68 0.22
C GLY A 495 -5.39 -19.44 1.11
N LEU A 496 -5.09 -19.67 2.39
CA LEU A 496 -4.81 -18.63 3.35
C LEU A 496 -3.32 -18.27 3.34
N ARG A 497 -3.02 -17.07 3.84
CA ARG A 497 -1.65 -16.58 4.05
C ARG A 497 -1.43 -16.29 5.54
N PRO A 498 -0.26 -16.58 6.12
CA PRO A 498 0.08 -16.09 7.46
C PRO A 498 -0.06 -14.56 7.53
N ALA A 499 -0.66 -14.02 8.59
CA ALA A 499 -0.88 -12.59 8.75
C ALA A 499 -0.10 -12.04 9.94
N ARG A 500 0.53 -10.88 9.78
CA ARG A 500 1.22 -10.17 10.87
C ARG A 500 0.22 -9.63 11.89
N ALA A 501 0.62 -9.59 13.15
CA ALA A 501 -0.16 -8.95 14.21
C ALA A 501 -0.25 -7.43 13.95
N LEU A 502 -1.45 -6.86 14.03
CA LEU A 502 -1.66 -5.43 13.79
C LEU A 502 -1.99 -4.67 15.08
N PRO A 503 -1.73 -3.35 15.15
CA PRO A 503 -1.93 -2.55 16.36
C PRO A 503 -3.36 -2.01 16.54
N TYR A 504 -4.33 -2.50 15.77
CA TYR A 504 -5.69 -1.95 15.72
C TYR A 504 -6.58 -2.48 16.84
N ASN A 505 -7.39 -1.59 17.43
CA ASN A 505 -8.52 -1.96 18.28
C ASN A 505 -9.61 -0.92 18.06
N LEU A 506 -10.52 -1.20 17.13
CA LEU A 506 -11.41 -0.21 16.52
C LEU A 506 -12.88 -0.49 16.84
N SER A 507 -13.65 0.58 17.01
CA SER A 507 -15.12 0.52 17.03
C SER A 507 -15.73 1.62 16.16
N ALA A 508 -16.91 1.35 15.63
CA ALA A 508 -17.72 2.29 14.86
C ALA A 508 -19.19 1.95 15.14
N ASP A 509 -19.65 2.34 16.32
CA ASP A 509 -20.93 1.90 16.87
C ASP A 509 -22.02 2.91 16.48
N GLY A 510 -23.09 2.44 15.86
CA GLY A 510 -24.13 3.32 15.33
C GLY A 510 -25.48 3.13 15.98
N GLN A 511 -26.17 4.25 16.22
CA GLN A 511 -27.48 4.32 16.85
C GLN A 511 -28.37 5.35 16.15
N VAL A 512 -29.67 5.08 16.09
CA VAL A 512 -30.66 6.07 15.63
C VAL A 512 -31.28 6.72 16.86
N GLY A 513 -31.04 8.01 17.04
CA GLY A 513 -31.59 8.80 18.12
C GLY A 513 -33.08 9.09 17.93
N GLY A 514 -33.77 9.38 19.04
CA GLY A 514 -35.18 9.82 19.02
C GLY A 514 -35.38 11.19 18.37
N ASP A 515 -34.31 11.90 18.03
CA ASP A 515 -34.27 13.15 17.27
C ASP A 515 -34.28 12.93 15.74
N GLY A 516 -34.38 11.68 15.29
CA GLY A 516 -34.41 11.33 13.87
C GLY A 516 -33.04 11.37 13.19
N ARG A 517 -31.94 11.32 13.97
CA ARG A 517 -30.57 11.30 13.46
C ARG A 517 -29.91 9.95 13.67
N LEU A 518 -29.18 9.50 12.66
CA LEU A 518 -28.16 8.46 12.82
C LEU A 518 -26.93 9.10 13.45
N ARG A 519 -26.44 8.51 14.53
CA ARG A 519 -25.12 8.80 15.13
C ARG A 519 -24.22 7.59 14.92
N ILE A 520 -22.96 7.81 14.56
CA ILE A 520 -21.91 6.78 14.57
C ILE A 520 -20.76 7.30 15.43
N ASP A 521 -20.36 6.49 16.40
CA ASP A 521 -19.24 6.74 17.31
C ASP A 521 -18.03 5.92 16.88
N PHE A 522 -17.01 6.60 16.35
CA PHE A 522 -15.73 6.01 15.96
C PHE A 522 -14.76 6.08 17.13
N ALA A 523 -14.01 5.02 17.37
CA ALA A 523 -12.92 5.03 18.32
C ALA A 523 -11.76 4.15 17.89
N SER A 524 -10.55 4.58 18.27
CA SER A 524 -9.37 3.70 18.30
C SER A 524 -8.91 3.55 19.74
N HIS A 525 -9.18 2.38 20.33
CA HIS A 525 -8.82 2.05 21.70
C HIS A 525 -7.37 1.55 21.84
N GLY A 526 -6.72 1.30 20.70
CA GLY A 526 -5.38 0.73 20.63
C GLY A 526 -4.27 1.78 20.57
N ASN A 527 -3.12 1.36 20.04
CA ASN A 527 -1.91 2.20 19.92
C ASN A 527 -1.70 2.77 18.51
N ALA A 528 -2.63 2.53 17.59
CA ALA A 528 -2.60 3.08 16.24
C ALA A 528 -3.87 3.87 15.95
N GLY A 529 -3.74 4.99 15.25
CA GLY A 529 -4.89 5.67 14.69
C GLY A 529 -5.47 4.91 13.51
N ALA A 530 -6.66 5.30 13.09
CA ALA A 530 -7.32 4.74 11.92
C ALA A 530 -8.08 5.81 11.14
N HIS A 531 -8.15 5.56 9.83
CA HIS A 531 -9.08 6.22 8.93
C HIS A 531 -10.34 5.36 8.77
N PHE A 532 -11.50 6.02 8.75
CA PHE A 532 -12.78 5.40 8.45
C PHE A 532 -13.44 6.12 7.27
N LEU A 533 -13.84 5.35 6.25
CA LEU A 533 -14.64 5.83 5.14
C LEU A 533 -16.11 5.46 5.40
N VAL A 534 -17.00 6.45 5.36
CA VAL A 534 -18.45 6.24 5.43
C VAL A 534 -19.06 6.43 4.06
N THR A 535 -19.68 5.39 3.53
CA THR A 535 -20.48 5.41 2.31
C THR A 535 -21.95 5.25 2.64
N SER A 536 -22.84 5.63 1.71
CA SER A 536 -24.27 5.45 1.88
C SER A 536 -24.92 5.01 0.58
N GLY A 537 -25.84 4.04 0.69
CA GLY A 537 -26.71 3.62 -0.41
C GLY A 537 -27.94 4.51 -0.57
N THR A 538 -28.20 5.42 0.38
CA THR A 538 -29.39 6.27 0.40
C THR A 538 -29.08 7.78 0.42
N ARG A 539 -27.80 8.16 0.42
CA ARG A 539 -27.35 9.56 0.40
C ARG A 539 -26.32 9.83 -0.67
N ALA A 540 -26.45 10.98 -1.34
CA ALA A 540 -25.58 11.39 -2.44
C ALA A 540 -24.51 12.44 -2.07
N ASP A 541 -24.55 12.98 -0.85
CA ASP A 541 -23.61 14.00 -0.36
C ASP A 541 -22.38 13.42 0.37
N GLY A 542 -22.31 12.09 0.46
CA GLY A 542 -21.10 11.35 0.83
C GLY A 542 -20.20 11.05 -0.39
N PRO A 543 -19.12 10.28 -0.18
CA PRO A 543 -18.72 9.66 1.08
C PRO A 543 -18.09 10.65 2.07
N TRP A 544 -17.99 10.24 3.35
CA TRP A 544 -17.37 11.02 4.42
C TRP A 544 -16.12 10.33 4.95
N SER A 545 -15.15 11.14 5.36
CA SER A 545 -13.87 10.66 5.91
C SER A 545 -13.71 11.03 7.37
N TYR A 546 -13.41 10.05 8.21
CA TYR A 546 -13.14 10.25 9.62
C TYR A 546 -11.76 9.75 10.00
N THR A 547 -11.02 10.53 10.78
CA THR A 547 -9.73 10.09 11.34
C THR A 547 -9.78 10.15 12.85
N VAL A 548 -9.36 9.05 13.49
CA VAL A 548 -9.28 8.93 14.94
C VAL A 548 -7.88 8.49 15.32
N GLU A 549 -7.14 9.32 16.04
CA GLU A 549 -5.83 8.93 16.61
C GLU A 549 -6.00 7.88 17.73
N ALA A 550 -4.90 7.19 18.02
CA ALA A 550 -4.83 6.23 19.11
C ALA A 550 -5.34 6.82 20.44
N GLY A 551 -6.23 6.09 21.12
CA GLY A 551 -6.80 6.49 22.41
C GLY A 551 -7.89 7.56 22.35
N ARG A 552 -8.42 7.87 21.16
CA ARG A 552 -9.49 8.88 20.99
C ARG A 552 -10.77 8.30 20.43
N GLU A 553 -11.80 9.13 20.47
CA GLU A 553 -13.12 8.89 19.91
C GLU A 553 -13.65 10.14 19.19
N LEU A 554 -14.59 9.93 18.28
CA LEU A 554 -15.25 10.96 17.49
C LEU A 554 -16.67 10.53 17.15
N SER A 555 -17.62 11.46 17.19
CA SER A 555 -19.02 11.20 16.86
C SER A 555 -19.44 11.95 15.60
N ALA A 556 -20.02 11.23 14.65
CA ALA A 556 -20.63 11.81 13.46
C ALA A 556 -22.14 11.61 13.45
N HIS A 557 -22.85 12.48 12.73
CA HIS A 557 -24.29 12.45 12.69
C HIS A 557 -24.88 12.80 11.33
N TRP A 558 -25.97 12.14 10.98
CA TRP A 558 -26.73 12.38 9.75
C TRP A 558 -28.21 12.45 10.06
N SER A 559 -28.89 13.48 9.56
CA SER A 559 -30.35 13.52 9.56
C SER A 559 -30.92 12.47 8.61
N LEU A 560 -31.91 11.73 9.06
CA LEU A 560 -32.58 10.69 8.28
C LEU A 560 -33.85 11.21 7.61
N PRO A 561 -34.28 10.65 6.46
CA PRO A 561 -35.53 11.02 5.79
C PRO A 561 -36.74 10.83 6.72
N THR A 562 -37.67 11.79 6.73
CA THR A 562 -38.81 11.84 7.66
C THR A 562 -40.10 11.21 7.14
N ASP A 563 -40.15 10.84 5.85
CA ASP A 563 -41.35 10.31 5.18
C ASP A 563 -41.59 8.81 5.41
N GLY A 564 -40.66 8.12 6.09
CA GLY A 564 -40.81 6.73 6.55
C GLY A 564 -40.83 5.67 5.44
N GLN A 565 -40.78 6.07 4.16
CA GLN A 565 -40.67 5.18 2.99
C GLN A 565 -39.20 4.96 2.62
N ASP A 566 -38.36 6.00 2.75
CA ASP A 566 -36.94 5.92 2.46
C ASP A 566 -36.17 5.46 3.70
N GLY A 567 -35.58 4.26 3.61
CA GLY A 567 -34.70 3.72 4.64
C GLY A 567 -33.36 4.47 4.71
N TYR A 568 -32.52 4.07 5.64
CA TYR A 568 -31.09 4.42 5.67
C TYR A 568 -30.25 3.19 5.36
N ASP A 569 -29.14 3.41 4.65
CA ASP A 569 -28.10 2.40 4.42
C ASP A 569 -26.74 3.10 4.49
N PHE A 570 -25.99 2.84 5.56
CA PHE A 570 -24.67 3.40 5.79
C PHE A 570 -23.66 2.27 6.02
N THR A 571 -22.51 2.36 5.37
CA THR A 571 -21.40 1.43 5.57
C THR A 571 -20.15 2.19 5.96
N VAL A 572 -19.56 1.81 7.10
CA VAL A 572 -18.25 2.23 7.55
C VAL A 572 -17.23 1.19 7.09
N HIS A 573 -16.17 1.65 6.43
CA HIS A 573 -14.99 0.84 6.10
C HIS A 573 -13.80 1.38 6.90
N GLY A 574 -12.97 0.48 7.43
CA GLY A 574 -11.71 0.77 8.10
C GLY A 574 -10.59 -0.17 7.66
N PRO A 575 -9.41 -0.10 8.29
CA PRO A 575 -8.26 -0.94 7.92
C PRO A 575 -8.52 -2.43 8.25
N ASN A 576 -7.71 -3.30 7.63
CA ASN A 576 -7.74 -4.76 7.83
C ASN A 576 -9.15 -5.39 7.77
N GLY A 577 -9.95 -5.04 6.77
CA GLY A 577 -11.28 -5.60 6.55
C GLY A 577 -12.35 -5.17 7.57
N PHE A 578 -12.05 -4.18 8.44
CA PHE A 578 -13.02 -3.63 9.37
C PHE A 578 -14.22 -3.02 8.62
N GLN A 579 -15.44 -3.50 8.94
CA GLN A 579 -16.66 -2.97 8.37
C GLN A 579 -17.80 -2.92 9.40
N ARG A 580 -18.61 -1.86 9.33
CA ARG A 580 -19.91 -1.77 10.01
C ARG A 580 -20.96 -1.33 9.00
N ARG A 581 -22.03 -2.11 8.80
CA ARG A 581 -23.17 -1.69 7.97
C ARG A 581 -24.42 -1.57 8.81
N LEU A 582 -25.12 -0.44 8.65
CA LEU A 582 -26.34 -0.10 9.37
C LEU A 582 -27.45 0.19 8.37
N THR A 583 -28.50 -0.62 8.39
CA THR A 583 -29.71 -0.39 7.61
C THR A 583 -30.96 -0.38 8.49
N GLY A 584 -31.99 0.32 8.04
CA GLY A 584 -33.29 0.39 8.71
C GLY A 584 -34.13 1.56 8.21
N HIS A 585 -35.18 1.92 8.94
CA HIS A 585 -36.00 3.10 8.68
C HIS A 585 -36.30 3.86 9.98
N LEU A 586 -36.71 5.13 9.89
CA LEU A 586 -37.19 5.87 11.05
C LEU A 586 -38.48 5.24 11.59
N GLY A 587 -38.54 5.00 12.90
CA GLY A 587 -39.66 4.31 13.54
C GLY A 587 -39.54 2.79 13.59
N GLY A 588 -38.52 2.21 12.94
CA GLY A 588 -38.16 0.80 13.10
C GLY A 588 -37.53 0.48 14.47
N PRO A 589 -37.04 -0.76 14.68
CA PRO A 589 -36.38 -1.15 15.93
C PRO A 589 -35.19 -0.24 16.29
N SER A 590 -35.22 0.34 17.48
CA SER A 590 -34.10 1.10 18.04
C SER A 590 -33.23 0.17 18.87
N VAL A 591 -32.25 -0.43 18.21
CA VAL A 591 -31.28 -1.35 18.84
C VAL A 591 -29.88 -0.83 18.59
N THR A 592 -29.16 -0.56 19.68
CA THR A 592 -27.73 -0.28 19.66
C THR A 592 -26.96 -1.59 19.76
N VAL A 593 -25.97 -1.75 18.88
CA VAL A 593 -25.09 -2.92 18.83
C VAL A 593 -23.66 -2.42 18.94
N THR A 594 -22.99 -2.80 20.03
CA THR A 594 -21.57 -2.50 20.25
C THR A 594 -20.76 -3.80 20.26
N ALA A 595 -19.56 -3.73 19.71
CA ALA A 595 -18.64 -4.85 19.66
C ALA A 595 -17.32 -4.49 20.34
N GLY A 596 -16.85 -5.35 21.23
CA GLY A 596 -15.57 -5.18 21.90
C GLY A 596 -14.88 -6.51 22.11
N GLN A 597 -13.55 -6.46 22.25
CA GLN A 597 -12.76 -7.65 22.57
C GLN A 597 -13.01 -8.07 24.03
N ASP A 598 -13.24 -9.36 24.26
CA ASP A 598 -13.39 -9.91 25.62
C ASP A 598 -12.01 -10.23 26.24
N GLY A 599 -11.31 -9.20 26.73
CA GLY A 599 -9.98 -9.35 27.31
C GLY A 599 -9.01 -10.07 26.36
N SER A 600 -8.20 -10.99 26.87
CA SER A 600 -7.28 -11.80 26.06
C SER A 600 -7.89 -13.12 25.57
N SER A 601 -9.20 -13.34 25.70
CA SER A 601 -9.81 -14.66 25.48
C SER A 601 -9.98 -15.04 24.01
N GLY A 602 -9.63 -14.16 23.07
CA GLY A 602 -9.85 -14.37 21.63
C GLY A 602 -11.34 -14.49 21.27
N ARG A 603 -12.22 -13.79 22.00
CA ARG A 603 -13.66 -13.76 21.74
C ARG A 603 -14.13 -12.34 21.49
N LEU A 604 -15.14 -12.20 20.63
CA LEU A 604 -15.83 -10.93 20.42
C LEU A 604 -17.05 -10.89 21.33
N ARG A 605 -17.13 -9.85 22.16
CA ARG A 605 -18.31 -9.54 22.97
C ARG A 605 -19.20 -8.57 22.19
N LEU A 606 -20.36 -9.05 21.79
CA LEU A 606 -21.41 -8.25 21.16
C LEU A 606 -22.47 -7.90 22.21
N THR A 607 -22.66 -6.61 22.48
CA THR A 607 -23.73 -6.13 23.37
C THR A 607 -24.85 -5.53 22.53
N MET A 608 -26.06 -6.08 22.69
CA MET A 608 -27.27 -5.61 22.02
C MET A 608 -28.21 -5.01 23.06
N THR A 609 -28.52 -3.73 22.92
CA THR A 609 -29.42 -2.99 23.82
C THR A 609 -30.65 -2.55 23.04
N ASN A 610 -31.83 -2.85 23.56
CA ASN A 610 -33.09 -2.34 23.00
C ASN A 610 -33.40 -0.97 23.63
N ASP A 611 -33.07 0.09 22.91
CA ASP A 611 -33.31 1.49 23.30
C ASP A 611 -34.73 1.97 22.91
N GLY A 612 -35.50 1.10 22.25
CA GLY A 612 -36.88 1.36 21.85
C GLY A 612 -37.92 1.14 22.95
N ASN A 613 -39.18 1.39 22.58
CA ASN A 613 -40.35 1.26 23.46
C ASN A 613 -41.14 -0.05 23.26
N SER A 614 -40.74 -0.90 22.31
CA SER A 614 -41.38 -2.16 21.98
C SER A 614 -40.42 -3.34 22.16
N THR A 615 -40.94 -4.55 22.31
CA THR A 615 -40.09 -5.76 22.40
C THR A 615 -39.56 -6.13 21.03
N VAL A 616 -38.24 -6.32 20.91
CA VAL A 616 -37.57 -6.73 19.66
C VAL A 616 -37.12 -8.18 19.76
N ARG A 617 -37.18 -8.92 18.65
CA ARG A 617 -36.56 -10.24 18.51
C ARG A 617 -35.44 -10.15 17.50
N LEU A 618 -34.23 -10.45 17.94
CA LEU A 618 -33.01 -10.38 17.16
C LEU A 618 -32.52 -11.78 16.81
N SER A 619 -32.00 -11.92 15.58
CA SER A 619 -31.20 -13.07 15.18
C SER A 619 -29.76 -12.62 14.93
N VAL A 620 -28.79 -13.35 15.46
CA VAL A 620 -27.35 -13.14 15.20
C VAL A 620 -26.86 -14.33 14.38
N THR A 621 -26.31 -14.07 13.20
CA THR A 621 -25.79 -15.08 12.27
C THR A 621 -24.31 -14.86 12.04
N ASP A 622 -23.51 -15.91 12.17
CA ASP A 622 -22.11 -15.90 11.73
C ASP A 622 -22.04 -16.18 10.22
N CYS A 623 -21.57 -15.19 9.45
CA CYS A 623 -21.44 -15.28 8.01
C CYS A 623 -20.32 -16.22 7.54
N TYR A 624 -19.41 -16.65 8.42
CA TYR A 624 -18.46 -17.74 8.12
C TYR A 624 -19.06 -19.14 8.31
N GLY A 625 -20.27 -19.23 8.89
CA GLY A 625 -20.98 -20.50 9.11
C GLY A 625 -20.30 -21.43 10.12
N LYS A 626 -19.52 -20.89 11.06
CA LYS A 626 -18.88 -21.64 12.15
C LYS A 626 -19.80 -21.80 13.35
N GLU A 627 -20.79 -20.91 13.50
CA GLU A 627 -21.78 -20.97 14.56
C GLU A 627 -23.22 -21.10 14.03
N GLN A 628 -24.09 -21.70 14.85
CA GLN A 628 -25.54 -21.72 14.60
C GLN A 628 -26.14 -20.36 14.92
N PRO A 629 -27.15 -19.88 14.15
CA PRO A 629 -27.83 -18.62 14.45
C PRO A 629 -28.40 -18.59 15.87
N ALA A 630 -28.16 -17.49 16.58
CA ALA A 630 -28.63 -17.28 17.94
C ALA A 630 -29.80 -16.28 17.97
N GLN A 631 -30.83 -16.57 18.76
CA GLN A 631 -32.01 -15.70 18.88
C GLN A 631 -32.09 -15.04 20.26
N TYR A 632 -32.46 -13.76 20.27
CA TYR A 632 -32.60 -12.95 21.48
C TYR A 632 -33.93 -12.23 21.50
N ARG A 633 -34.60 -12.22 22.66
CA ARG A 633 -35.83 -11.43 22.88
C ARG A 633 -35.55 -10.34 23.89
N LEU A 634 -35.56 -9.08 23.45
CA LEU A 634 -35.23 -7.92 24.28
C LEU A 634 -36.48 -7.09 24.55
N ARG A 635 -36.89 -7.00 25.82
CA ARG A 635 -37.89 -6.02 26.27
C ARG A 635 -37.30 -4.59 26.18
N PRO A 636 -38.12 -3.54 26.17
CA PRO A 636 -37.64 -2.15 26.26
C PRO A 636 -36.62 -1.97 27.39
N GLY A 637 -35.47 -1.37 27.09
CA GLY A 637 -34.35 -1.16 28.02
C GLY A 637 -33.56 -2.43 28.40
N ALA A 638 -33.93 -3.60 27.88
CA ALA A 638 -33.19 -4.83 28.15
C ALA A 638 -31.92 -4.91 27.27
N ARG A 639 -30.90 -5.58 27.82
CA ARG A 639 -29.64 -5.88 27.15
C ARG A 639 -29.43 -7.38 27.05
N ALA A 640 -28.83 -7.83 25.95
CA ALA A 640 -28.23 -9.15 25.84
C ALA A 640 -26.77 -9.06 25.40
N VAL A 641 -26.00 -10.06 25.80
CA VAL A 641 -24.61 -10.24 25.38
C VAL A 641 -24.53 -11.53 24.59
N HIS A 642 -23.97 -11.44 23.39
CA HIS A 642 -23.58 -12.58 22.57
C HIS A 642 -22.06 -12.68 22.59
N GLN A 643 -21.52 -13.87 22.83
CA GLN A 643 -20.09 -14.15 22.74
C GLN A 643 -19.85 -14.90 21.43
N ALA A 644 -19.23 -14.25 20.46
CA ALA A 644 -18.85 -14.90 19.22
C ALA A 644 -17.44 -15.49 19.34
N HIS A 645 -17.31 -16.75 18.94
CA HIS A 645 -16.09 -17.52 18.88
C HIS A 645 -15.39 -17.27 17.54
N THR A 646 -14.18 -16.75 17.60
CA THR A 646 -13.38 -16.46 16.39
C THR A 646 -12.22 -17.42 16.20
N ASP A 647 -12.07 -18.44 17.04
CA ASP A 647 -10.97 -19.40 16.98
C ASP A 647 -10.99 -20.23 15.69
N GLN A 648 -12.18 -20.64 15.22
CA GLN A 648 -12.36 -21.41 13.98
C GLN A 648 -12.25 -20.56 12.71
N SER A 649 -12.18 -19.24 12.86
CA SER A 649 -12.02 -18.25 11.79
C SER A 649 -10.72 -17.45 11.99
N HIS A 650 -9.78 -17.93 12.80
CA HIS A 650 -8.48 -17.29 13.01
C HIS A 650 -8.58 -15.82 13.43
N GLY A 651 -9.44 -15.50 14.39
CA GLY A 651 -9.65 -14.14 14.88
C GLY A 651 -10.61 -13.29 14.04
N TRP A 652 -11.01 -13.74 12.85
CA TRP A 652 -11.96 -13.02 12.00
C TRP A 652 -13.41 -13.19 12.48
N TYR A 653 -14.20 -12.12 12.35
CA TYR A 653 -15.64 -12.14 12.62
C TYR A 653 -16.39 -11.43 11.49
N ASP A 654 -17.58 -11.93 11.18
CA ASP A 654 -18.54 -11.33 10.26
C ASP A 654 -19.94 -11.72 10.74
N LEU A 655 -20.53 -10.86 11.56
CA LEU A 655 -21.80 -11.12 12.24
C LEU A 655 -22.90 -10.28 11.62
N ASP A 656 -24.02 -10.94 11.30
CA ASP A 656 -25.21 -10.30 10.79
C ASP A 656 -26.35 -10.36 11.80
N ILE A 657 -26.83 -9.18 12.22
CA ILE A 657 -27.90 -9.03 13.19
C ILE A 657 -29.13 -8.45 12.50
N THR A 658 -30.24 -9.20 12.55
CA THR A 658 -31.53 -8.84 11.96
C THR A 658 -32.64 -8.83 13.02
N ALA A 659 -33.77 -8.19 12.72
CA ALA A 659 -34.94 -8.17 13.59
C ALA A 659 -36.17 -8.76 12.89
N ASP A 660 -36.87 -9.70 13.52
CA ASP A 660 -38.06 -10.36 12.94
C ASP A 660 -39.16 -9.38 12.53
N GLN A 661 -39.24 -8.25 13.24
CA GLN A 661 -40.32 -7.28 13.07
C GLN A 661 -40.07 -6.31 11.92
N ASP A 662 -38.84 -6.22 11.41
CA ASP A 662 -38.45 -5.25 10.39
C ASP A 662 -37.38 -5.84 9.45
N PRO A 663 -37.74 -6.22 8.21
CA PRO A 663 -36.78 -6.76 7.25
C PRO A 663 -35.74 -5.74 6.78
N ALA A 664 -35.97 -4.43 6.99
CA ALA A 664 -34.99 -3.39 6.68
C ALA A 664 -33.93 -3.23 7.79
N PHE A 665 -34.23 -3.66 9.02
CA PHE A 665 -33.29 -3.56 10.13
C PHE A 665 -32.15 -4.56 9.97
N ARG A 666 -30.93 -4.04 9.83
CA ARG A 666 -29.70 -4.84 9.81
C ARG A 666 -28.56 -4.12 10.50
N ARG A 667 -27.77 -4.87 11.27
CA ARG A 667 -26.44 -4.45 11.74
C ARG A 667 -25.46 -5.55 11.36
N ARG A 668 -24.54 -5.25 10.45
CA ARG A 668 -23.45 -6.16 10.08
C ARG A 668 -22.14 -5.66 10.65
N LEU A 669 -21.40 -6.53 11.33
CA LEU A 669 -20.13 -6.21 11.97
C LEU A 669 -19.08 -7.20 11.48
N ALA A 670 -18.08 -6.70 10.76
CA ALA A 670 -16.96 -7.52 10.29
C ALA A 670 -15.60 -6.91 10.66
N GLY A 671 -14.59 -7.77 10.80
CA GLY A 671 -13.22 -7.39 11.08
C GLY A 671 -12.41 -8.54 11.67
N HIS A 672 -11.25 -8.20 12.23
CA HIS A 672 -10.35 -9.14 12.88
C HIS A 672 -10.08 -8.71 14.33
N LEU A 673 -10.00 -9.67 15.26
CA LEU A 673 -9.59 -9.43 16.64
C LEU A 673 -8.07 -9.40 16.73
N GLU A 674 -7.50 -8.21 16.86
CA GLU A 674 -6.06 -8.07 17.09
C GLU A 674 -5.71 -8.47 18.53
N THR A 675 -4.97 -9.57 18.68
CA THR A 675 -4.54 -10.10 19.98
C THR A 675 -3.07 -9.83 20.28
N GLY A 676 -2.36 -9.20 19.33
CA GLY A 676 -0.90 -9.05 19.36
C GLY A 676 -0.13 -10.31 18.94
N ALA A 677 -0.82 -11.38 18.55
CA ALA A 677 -0.24 -12.59 17.97
C ALA A 677 -0.47 -12.63 16.44
N PRO A 678 0.46 -13.22 15.66
CA PRO A 678 0.23 -13.52 14.25
C PRO A 678 -1.01 -14.39 14.05
N SER A 679 -1.66 -14.25 12.89
CA SER A 679 -2.88 -14.97 12.53
C SER A 679 -2.81 -15.45 11.07
N THR A 680 -3.94 -15.54 10.38
CA THR A 680 -4.04 -15.76 8.93
C THR A 680 -4.88 -14.68 8.27
N SER A 681 -4.76 -14.56 6.95
CA SER A 681 -5.66 -13.76 6.11
C SER A 681 -7.13 -14.15 6.29
N ASP A 682 -8.04 -13.25 5.88
CA ASP A 682 -9.48 -13.44 5.99
C ASP A 682 -9.95 -14.70 5.23
N PRO A 683 -10.66 -15.63 5.89
CA PRO A 683 -11.09 -16.87 5.27
C PRO A 683 -12.27 -16.73 4.30
N ALA A 684 -12.91 -15.56 4.21
CA ALA A 684 -13.93 -15.27 3.21
C ALA A 684 -13.36 -14.73 1.90
N ILE A 685 -12.05 -14.54 1.78
CA ILE A 685 -11.42 -14.16 0.51
C ILE A 685 -11.84 -15.15 -0.58
N ALA A 686 -12.45 -14.64 -1.66
CA ALA A 686 -12.94 -15.47 -2.75
C ALA A 686 -11.77 -16.06 -3.56
N THR A 687 -11.74 -17.39 -3.67
CA THR A 687 -10.69 -18.11 -4.40
C THR A 687 -11.25 -18.96 -5.54
N ASP A 688 -10.35 -19.38 -6.44
CA ASP A 688 -10.62 -20.38 -7.49
C ASP A 688 -11.04 -21.76 -6.99
#